data_AF-A0A2E3A5C3-F1
#
_entry.id   AF-A0A2E3A5C3-F1
#
_cell.length_a   1.000
_cell.length_b   1.000
_cell.length_c   1.000
_cell.angle_alpha   90.00
_cell.angle_beta   90.00
_cell.angle_gamma   90.00
#
_symmetry.space_group_name_H-M   'P 1'
#
loop_
_entity.id
_entity.type
_entity.pdbx_description
1 polymer ?
#
loop_
_entity_poly.entity_id
_entity_poly.type
_entity_poly.pdbx_seq_one_letter_code
_entity_poly.pdbx_strand_id
1 'polypeptide(L)'
;MSVSIHCGFSIRPLLSGALLAVFLLSLPGAGAALLAREYSRGALAEGTRWENPYYVIDSGVDGPVVLITGGMHGNEPAGSRAAEQLVHWNIVRGRVVIVPRTNTPGLRANTRFMPGVDKPANNLNRNFPGTGAPDVARSVPGKALWELARELRPQWVFDLHEGFDFHIANKGSVGSSVIYLDSPETRKVATLLIDEVNPTITEPKRKFVHISGGPVNTGLARACIDRFGSKGFILETTFNRQPLSLRVRQHRLMVYKALSHLGMVAGGPHVLAGRKAAAAAREVPADELVLVALYDGGGTGGDGVRNVTRQLHPLDKVVLCNIGPADIASGVLPQFDVTIFPGGSGSGIARAIGKEGRERVRGFVREGGGYIGICAGGYLAASNYDWSLGLVDAKTITGKHWLRGKGKVKIELTDDGRRVFGDFKGPLDVLFANGPIVSPAGLDRLPDFKPLAIYRTEHAENGSPAGLQVGTPAILAGKCEGGRVISISPHPEATRGLEFFIPRAVEWVADRSPQSLVATPSPGKQPPAQSVERLGVMPDLTATDSEAALPFGGKHYGGPVAASNALAWLARERKYDRLLPEGKLDSRLQGRLARRLGGRGYMDTETQRQTGTSAALRGLGKLLEEKGYSADFAYQGWRQVEKKFRAGWPWPDLDWVKGSLQGDSMVLLIVGWYRHDADKDAYQRSGGHWVTLAGYGVDEKGQADEGVLLIHDPSPRAGMKPAVEYVRIEPIESGRLVGNSGMPKGANSAVGFYRLGGGMHINADRGDVCILDGAVVVSLEKPVPARK
;
A
#
# COMPACT_ATOMS: atom_id res chain seq x y z
N MET A 1 -50.85 -28.11 33.11
CA MET A 1 -50.58 -27.59 34.46
C MET A 1 -49.61 -26.44 34.29
N SER A 2 -50.12 -25.22 34.11
CA SER A 2 -50.32 -24.23 35.18
C SER A 2 -48.98 -23.54 35.53
N VAL A 3 -48.72 -22.31 35.04
CA VAL A 3 -49.02 -21.01 35.72
C VAL A 3 -48.05 -20.79 36.88
N SER A 4 -47.40 -19.64 37.17
CA SER A 4 -47.27 -18.30 36.59
C SER A 4 -46.13 -17.59 37.37
N ILE A 5 -45.31 -16.74 36.76
CA ILE A 5 -45.31 -15.25 36.79
C ILE A 5 -45.41 -14.60 38.19
N HIS A 6 -44.41 -13.77 38.57
CA HIS A 6 -44.50 -12.33 38.95
C HIS A 6 -43.23 -11.91 39.74
N CYS A 7 -42.39 -10.99 39.24
CA CYS A 7 -42.49 -9.52 39.27
C CYS A 7 -42.31 -8.89 40.66
N GLY A 8 -41.34 -7.98 40.82
CA GLY A 8 -41.12 -7.22 42.06
C GLY A 8 -39.97 -6.21 42.05
N PHE A 9 -40.09 -5.19 41.20
CA PHE A 9 -39.50 -3.83 41.21
C PHE A 9 -38.90 -3.24 42.54
N SER A 10 -37.73 -2.58 42.42
CA SER A 10 -37.54 -1.10 42.57
C SER A 10 -36.49 -0.53 43.57
N ILE A 11 -35.88 0.59 43.11
CA ILE A 11 -35.26 1.77 43.81
C ILE A 11 -33.77 1.72 44.26
N ARG A 12 -32.96 2.60 43.63
CA ARG A 12 -31.61 3.12 43.98
C ARG A 12 -31.72 4.33 44.97
N PRO A 13 -30.67 5.04 45.48
CA PRO A 13 -29.20 4.86 45.47
C PRO A 13 -28.47 5.23 46.81
N LEU A 14 -27.12 5.24 46.76
CA LEU A 14 -26.14 6.18 47.37
C LEU A 14 -25.30 5.76 48.61
N LEU A 15 -23.99 6.00 48.41
CA LEU A 15 -22.92 6.46 49.32
C LEU A 15 -22.06 5.42 50.08
N SER A 16 -20.84 5.28 49.54
CA SER A 16 -19.54 5.53 50.23
C SER A 16 -19.14 4.68 51.44
N GLY A 17 -18.01 3.97 51.32
CA GLY A 17 -17.27 3.53 52.51
C GLY A 17 -16.17 2.50 52.27
N ALA A 18 -14.95 2.99 52.06
CA ALA A 18 -13.65 2.43 52.45
C ALA A 18 -13.33 0.93 52.23
N LEU A 19 -12.30 0.69 51.40
CA LEU A 19 -11.51 -0.54 51.35
C LEU A 19 -10.90 -0.87 52.73
N LEU A 20 -11.15 -2.09 53.23
CA LEU A 20 -10.34 -2.72 54.27
C LEU A 20 -9.51 -3.85 53.61
N ALA A 21 -8.19 -3.73 53.71
CA ALA A 21 -7.23 -4.72 53.25
C ALA A 21 -7.30 -5.98 54.12
N VAL A 22 -7.46 -7.15 53.49
CA VAL A 22 -7.24 -8.45 54.12
C VAL A 22 -5.92 -9.01 53.60
N PHE A 23 -4.91 -9.01 54.47
CA PHE A 23 -3.69 -9.78 54.31
C PHE A 23 -4.02 -11.26 54.53
N LEU A 24 -3.90 -12.08 53.49
CA LEU A 24 -3.85 -13.53 53.61
C LEU A 24 -2.48 -14.00 53.11
N LEU A 25 -1.66 -14.40 54.09
CA LEU A 25 -0.42 -15.14 53.93
C LEU A 25 -0.68 -16.46 53.18
N SER A 26 -0.02 -16.66 52.05
CA SER A 26 0.11 -17.96 51.40
C SER A 26 1.58 -18.40 51.35
N LEU A 27 1.80 -19.63 51.81
CA LEU A 27 3.07 -20.37 51.80
C LEU A 27 3.60 -20.60 50.36
N PRO A 28 4.92 -20.78 50.18
CA PRO A 28 5.53 -20.86 48.86
C PRO A 28 5.31 -22.24 48.23
N GLY A 29 4.26 -22.36 47.42
CA GLY A 29 4.18 -23.42 46.43
C GLY A 29 5.14 -23.10 45.28
N ALA A 30 6.10 -23.99 45.02
CA ALA A 30 6.93 -23.98 43.82
C ALA A 30 6.07 -24.27 42.58
N GLY A 31 5.23 -23.31 42.19
CA GLY A 31 4.71 -23.18 40.85
C GLY A 31 5.67 -22.29 40.10
N ALA A 32 6.44 -22.86 39.16
CA ALA A 32 7.08 -22.05 38.14
C ALA A 32 5.96 -21.27 37.43
N ALA A 33 5.78 -20.00 37.79
CA ALA A 33 5.06 -19.08 36.96
C ALA A 33 5.80 -19.09 35.62
N LEU A 34 5.20 -19.71 34.59
CA LEU A 34 5.53 -19.37 33.22
C LEU A 34 5.28 -17.86 33.14
N LEU A 35 6.33 -17.06 33.30
CA LEU A 35 6.26 -15.64 32.99
C LEU A 35 5.85 -15.58 31.51
N ALA A 36 4.64 -15.07 31.27
CA ALA A 36 4.11 -14.97 29.93
C ALA A 36 5.10 -14.14 29.10
N ARG A 37 5.56 -14.73 27.99
CA ARG A 37 6.40 -14.04 27.00
C ARG A 37 5.74 -12.71 26.65
N GLU A 38 6.45 -11.60 26.88
CA GLU A 38 5.93 -10.28 26.60
C GLU A 38 6.29 -9.92 25.16
N TYR A 39 5.27 -9.94 24.30
CA TYR A 39 5.35 -9.40 22.96
C TYR A 39 4.74 -8.01 22.99
N SER A 40 5.54 -6.99 22.70
CA SER A 40 5.05 -5.62 22.61
C SER A 40 5.51 -4.92 21.34
N ARG A 41 4.75 -3.89 20.97
CA ARG A 41 4.94 -3.09 19.77
C ARG A 41 5.03 -1.62 20.21
N GLY A 42 5.98 -0.90 19.63
CA GLY A 42 6.04 0.55 19.72
C GLY A 42 6.16 1.18 18.34
N ALA A 43 6.13 2.51 18.28
CA ALA A 43 6.30 3.28 17.05
C ALA A 43 7.58 4.12 17.12
N LEU A 44 8.43 4.02 16.09
CA LEU A 44 9.47 5.01 15.85
C LEU A 44 8.85 6.22 15.17
N ALA A 45 9.30 7.43 15.53
CA ALA A 45 8.91 8.67 14.87
C ALA A 45 7.37 8.84 14.72
N GLU A 46 6.65 8.51 15.79
CA GLU A 46 5.19 8.54 15.86
C GLU A 46 4.61 9.90 15.46
N GLY A 47 3.49 9.88 14.75
CA GLY A 47 2.82 11.05 14.21
C GLY A 47 3.56 11.70 13.04
N THR A 48 4.56 11.02 12.46
CA THR A 48 5.33 11.50 11.30
C THR A 48 5.27 10.56 10.10
N ARG A 49 5.77 11.00 8.93
CA ARG A 49 5.89 10.10 7.75
C ARG A 49 6.83 8.94 7.90
N TRP A 50 7.72 9.10 8.85
CA TRP A 50 8.74 8.14 9.16
C TRP A 50 8.21 7.15 10.19
N GLU A 51 6.94 7.29 10.61
CA GLU A 51 6.33 6.38 11.54
C GLU A 51 6.43 4.93 11.05
N ASN A 52 7.06 4.10 11.86
CA ASN A 52 7.18 2.69 11.60
C ASN A 52 7.19 1.91 12.92
N PRO A 53 6.60 0.70 12.95
CA PRO A 53 6.63 -0.09 14.16
C PRO A 53 8.05 -0.62 14.44
N TYR A 54 8.36 -0.75 15.72
CA TYR A 54 9.37 -1.67 16.22
C TYR A 54 8.71 -2.69 17.13
N TYR A 55 9.35 -3.85 17.27
CA TYR A 55 8.81 -4.98 18.01
C TYR A 55 9.80 -5.39 19.09
N VAL A 56 9.28 -5.62 20.29
CA VAL A 56 10.04 -6.12 21.44
C VAL A 56 9.55 -7.53 21.72
N ILE A 57 10.50 -8.46 21.75
CA ILE A 57 10.25 -9.83 22.16
C ILE A 57 11.09 -10.07 23.41
N ASP A 58 10.44 -10.03 24.57
CA ASP A 58 11.07 -10.36 25.84
C ASP A 58 10.70 -11.79 26.25
N SER A 59 11.73 -12.61 26.46
CA SER A 59 11.53 -13.99 26.92
C SER A 59 11.11 -14.07 28.39
N GLY A 60 11.31 -13.00 29.18
CA GLY A 60 11.19 -13.02 30.64
C GLY A 60 12.32 -13.77 31.36
N VAL A 61 13.30 -14.29 30.60
CA VAL A 61 14.47 -15.01 31.11
C VAL A 61 15.71 -14.15 30.93
N ASP A 62 16.52 -14.01 31.98
CA ASP A 62 17.71 -13.16 31.97
C ASP A 62 18.69 -13.52 30.84
N GLY A 63 19.17 -12.50 30.15
CA GLY A 63 19.99 -12.65 28.96
C GLY A 63 20.28 -11.32 28.25
N PRO A 64 21.05 -11.37 27.16
CA PRO A 64 21.48 -10.16 26.47
C PRO A 64 20.31 -9.43 25.81
N VAL A 65 20.48 -8.12 25.64
CA VAL A 65 19.59 -7.27 24.83
C VAL A 65 20.20 -7.13 23.43
N VAL A 66 19.45 -7.52 22.41
CA VAL A 66 19.86 -7.46 21.00
C VAL A 66 18.97 -6.48 20.23
N LEU A 67 19.58 -5.54 19.50
CA LEU A 67 18.90 -4.67 18.56
C LEU A 67 19.16 -5.13 17.12
N ILE A 68 18.09 -5.32 16.34
CA ILE A 68 18.17 -5.71 14.93
C ILE A 68 17.45 -4.66 14.08
N THR A 69 18.13 -4.11 13.07
CA THR A 69 17.58 -3.06 12.21
C THR A 69 17.61 -3.45 10.73
N GLY A 70 16.57 -3.05 10.01
CA GLY A 70 16.47 -3.20 8.56
C GLY A 70 15.95 -1.93 7.88
N GLY A 71 16.19 -1.84 6.58
CA GLY A 71 15.68 -0.75 5.75
C GLY A 71 16.29 0.62 6.10
N MET A 72 17.56 0.67 6.47
CA MET A 72 18.29 1.93 6.69
C MET A 72 18.42 2.71 5.36
N HIS A 73 18.69 1.99 4.28
CA HIS A 73 18.57 2.46 2.91
C HIS A 73 17.36 1.82 2.23
N GLY A 74 16.65 2.59 1.41
CA GLY A 74 15.40 2.15 0.80
C GLY A 74 15.56 1.22 -0.41
N ASN A 75 16.70 1.26 -1.09
CA ASN A 75 17.03 0.34 -2.18
C ASN A 75 17.64 -0.99 -1.69
N GLU A 76 17.60 -1.23 -0.37
CA GLU A 76 18.14 -2.41 0.30
C GLU A 76 17.01 -3.21 1.00
N PRO A 77 16.02 -3.72 0.24
CA PRO A 77 14.81 -4.30 0.82
C PRO A 77 15.04 -5.61 1.58
N ALA A 78 16.11 -6.38 1.32
CA ALA A 78 16.29 -7.71 1.89
C ALA A 78 16.44 -7.68 3.41
N GLY A 79 17.21 -6.73 3.96
CA GLY A 79 17.32 -6.56 5.41
C GLY A 79 15.99 -6.23 6.06
N SER A 80 15.17 -5.41 5.40
CA SER A 80 13.83 -5.07 5.86
C SER A 80 12.89 -6.28 5.87
N ARG A 81 12.86 -7.04 4.78
CA ARG A 81 12.08 -8.29 4.64
C ARG A 81 12.51 -9.37 5.63
N ALA A 82 13.82 -9.51 5.86
CA ALA A 82 14.32 -10.44 6.84
C ALA A 82 13.84 -10.05 8.24
N ALA A 83 14.03 -8.79 8.64
CA ALA A 83 13.57 -8.28 9.93
C ALA A 83 12.07 -8.47 10.16
N GLU A 84 11.22 -8.32 9.14
CA GLU A 84 9.79 -8.65 9.22
C GLU A 84 9.53 -10.12 9.57
N GLN A 85 10.34 -11.05 9.04
CA GLN A 85 10.22 -12.47 9.32
C GLN A 85 10.78 -12.84 10.70
N LEU A 86 11.84 -12.16 11.15
CA LEU A 86 12.47 -12.39 12.46
C LEU A 86 11.51 -12.13 13.64
N VAL A 87 10.52 -11.23 13.45
CA VAL A 87 9.48 -10.92 14.43
C VAL A 87 8.70 -12.17 14.86
N HIS A 88 8.68 -13.21 14.03
CA HIS A 88 7.94 -14.45 14.30
C HIS A 88 8.74 -15.52 15.04
N TRP A 89 10.01 -15.28 15.36
CA TRP A 89 10.88 -16.28 15.95
C TRP A 89 10.59 -16.52 17.43
N ASN A 90 10.96 -17.70 17.92
CA ASN A 90 10.81 -18.06 19.32
C ASN A 90 12.04 -17.65 20.13
N ILE A 91 11.98 -16.48 20.75
CA ILE A 91 13.02 -15.99 21.67
C ILE A 91 12.79 -16.60 23.05
N VAL A 92 13.78 -17.35 23.53
CA VAL A 92 13.72 -18.16 24.76
C VAL A 92 14.62 -17.61 25.89
N ARG A 93 15.49 -16.64 25.58
CA ARG A 93 16.37 -16.00 26.56
C ARG A 93 16.70 -14.57 26.14
N GLY A 94 16.75 -13.67 27.11
CA GLY A 94 17.01 -12.24 26.91
C GLY A 94 15.88 -11.53 26.16
N ARG A 95 16.25 -10.40 25.54
CA ARG A 95 15.32 -9.50 24.84
C ARG A 95 15.83 -9.19 23.44
N VAL A 96 14.97 -9.32 22.43
CA VAL A 96 15.27 -8.92 21.06
C VAL A 96 14.35 -7.79 20.65
N VAL A 97 14.93 -6.68 20.21
CA VAL A 97 14.20 -5.53 19.64
C VAL A 97 14.47 -5.44 18.15
N ILE A 98 13.41 -5.40 17.35
CA ILE A 98 13.48 -5.47 15.90
C ILE A 98 12.83 -4.22 15.31
N VAL A 99 13.58 -3.51 14.46
CA VAL A 99 13.13 -2.34 13.70
C VAL A 99 13.18 -2.67 12.21
N PRO A 100 12.09 -3.13 11.58
CA PRO A 100 12.19 -3.66 10.21
C PRO A 100 12.29 -2.61 9.11
N ARG A 101 11.75 -1.39 9.31
CA ARG A 101 11.58 -0.40 8.24
C ARG A 101 11.99 1.01 8.66
N THR A 102 13.27 1.20 8.92
CA THR A 102 13.78 2.49 9.44
C THR A 102 13.57 3.66 8.46
N ASN A 103 13.66 3.43 7.14
CA ASN A 103 13.42 4.43 6.09
C ASN A 103 12.26 3.99 5.17
N THR A 104 11.04 3.94 5.70
CA THR A 104 9.84 3.52 4.94
C THR A 104 9.62 4.32 3.64
N PRO A 105 9.74 5.66 3.60
CA PRO A 105 9.62 6.40 2.34
C PRO A 105 10.69 6.02 1.31
N GLY A 106 11.93 5.79 1.74
CA GLY A 106 12.99 5.29 0.86
C GLY A 106 12.67 3.90 0.31
N LEU A 107 12.17 2.98 1.15
CA LEU A 107 11.76 1.63 0.74
C LEU A 107 10.67 1.68 -0.34
N ARG A 108 9.69 2.58 -0.18
CA ARG A 108 8.63 2.80 -1.19
C ARG A 108 9.17 3.37 -2.50
N ALA A 109 10.11 4.32 -2.41
CA ALA A 109 10.72 4.96 -3.57
C ALA A 109 11.84 4.11 -4.21
N ASN A 110 12.24 3.00 -3.58
CA ASN A 110 13.40 2.20 -3.96
C ASN A 110 14.69 3.05 -4.09
N THR A 111 14.91 3.98 -3.14
CA THR A 111 16.05 4.89 -3.14
C THR A 111 16.97 4.64 -1.96
N ARG A 112 18.28 4.79 -2.16
CA ARG A 112 19.26 4.74 -1.04
C ARG A 112 18.94 5.76 0.05
N PHE A 113 18.63 6.97 -0.38
CA PHE A 113 18.43 8.12 0.51
C PHE A 113 16.99 8.24 0.97
N MET A 114 16.79 9.00 2.05
CA MET A 114 15.51 9.48 2.54
C MET A 114 14.95 10.53 1.57
N PRO A 115 13.85 10.25 0.85
CA PRO A 115 13.24 11.23 -0.06
C PRO A 115 12.81 12.49 0.69
N GLY A 116 13.02 13.67 0.10
CA GLY A 116 12.63 14.97 0.67
C GLY A 116 13.35 15.36 1.97
N VAL A 117 14.55 14.83 2.21
CA VAL A 117 15.49 15.27 3.25
C VAL A 117 16.73 15.83 2.55
N ASP A 118 17.27 16.94 3.06
CA ASP A 118 18.39 17.64 2.45
C ASP A 118 19.73 16.93 2.72
N LYS A 119 20.69 17.04 1.79
CA LYS A 119 22.05 16.54 1.99
C LYS A 119 22.76 17.36 3.07
N PRO A 120 23.64 16.75 3.89
CA PRO A 120 24.02 15.33 3.89
C PRO A 120 23.11 14.44 4.75
N ALA A 121 22.08 15.01 5.41
CA ALA A 121 21.21 14.27 6.33
C ALA A 121 20.33 13.24 5.62
N ASN A 122 20.15 13.33 4.31
CA ASN A 122 19.36 12.39 3.52
C ASN A 122 19.87 10.94 3.54
N ASN A 123 21.12 10.68 3.92
CA ASN A 123 21.64 9.33 4.13
C ASN A 123 21.48 8.92 5.59
N LEU A 124 20.45 8.12 5.90
CA LEU A 124 20.13 7.75 7.29
C LEU A 124 21.29 7.06 8.01
N ASN A 125 22.06 6.20 7.34
CA ASN A 125 23.26 5.56 7.92
C ASN A 125 24.48 6.51 8.04
N ARG A 126 24.24 7.83 8.03
CA ARG A 126 25.20 8.89 8.35
C ARG A 126 24.67 9.87 9.41
N ASN A 127 23.50 9.58 9.99
CA ASN A 127 22.82 10.50 10.89
C ASN A 127 23.19 10.31 12.36
N PHE A 128 23.81 9.19 12.74
CA PHE A 128 24.05 8.84 14.14
C PHE A 128 25.31 9.53 14.71
N PRO A 129 25.45 9.62 16.05
CA PRO A 129 26.63 10.23 16.68
C PRO A 129 27.92 9.57 16.24
N GLY A 130 28.87 10.36 15.74
CA GLY A 130 30.21 9.87 15.41
C GLY A 130 31.10 9.68 16.65
N THR A 131 32.20 8.93 16.52
CA THR A 131 33.25 8.85 17.53
C THR A 131 33.70 10.25 17.96
N GLY A 132 33.66 10.54 19.26
CA GLY A 132 34.04 11.84 19.83
C GLY A 132 33.09 13.01 19.55
N ALA A 133 32.04 12.83 18.75
CA ALA A 133 31.04 13.87 18.45
C ALA A 133 29.95 13.96 19.54
N PRO A 134 29.16 15.06 19.59
CA PRO A 134 28.02 15.15 20.49
C PRO A 134 27.06 13.95 20.36
N ASP A 135 26.47 13.52 21.47
CA ASP A 135 25.55 12.37 21.53
C ASP A 135 24.15 12.71 20.98
N VAL A 136 24.09 13.16 19.73
CA VAL A 136 22.87 13.61 19.05
C VAL A 136 22.81 13.03 17.63
N ALA A 137 21.69 12.41 17.30
CA ALA A 137 21.41 11.97 15.93
C ALA A 137 20.73 13.07 15.10
N ARG A 138 20.82 12.93 13.78
CA ARG A 138 20.23 13.83 12.78
C ARG A 138 18.98 13.20 12.17
N SER A 139 18.17 14.03 11.50
CA SER A 139 16.86 13.69 10.91
C SER A 139 15.82 13.17 11.93
N VAL A 140 14.55 13.16 11.55
CA VAL A 140 13.47 12.63 12.40
C VAL A 140 13.63 11.12 12.67
N PRO A 141 13.78 10.24 11.64
CA PRO A 141 13.93 8.80 11.90
C PRO A 141 15.25 8.46 12.61
N GLY A 142 16.34 9.19 12.32
CA GLY A 142 17.62 8.96 13.00
C GLY A 142 17.57 9.31 14.49
N LYS A 143 16.89 10.41 14.86
CA LYS A 143 16.65 10.77 16.27
C LYS A 143 15.82 9.72 16.98
N ALA A 144 14.68 9.33 16.42
CA ALA A 144 13.79 8.34 17.04
C ALA A 144 14.49 6.99 17.24
N LEU A 145 15.22 6.50 16.23
CA LEU A 145 15.97 5.26 16.35
C LEU A 145 17.11 5.36 17.36
N TRP A 146 17.80 6.51 17.43
CA TRP A 146 18.86 6.71 18.41
C TRP A 146 18.33 6.79 19.83
N GLU A 147 17.19 7.45 20.06
CA GLU A 147 16.51 7.49 21.36
C GLU A 147 16.12 6.09 21.81
N LEU A 148 15.54 5.27 20.92
CA LEU A 148 15.28 3.85 21.20
C LEU A 148 16.56 3.10 21.57
N ALA A 149 17.65 3.26 20.80
CA ALA A 149 18.93 2.61 21.12
C ALA A 149 19.51 3.05 22.48
N ARG A 150 19.33 4.32 22.86
CA ARG A 150 19.76 4.86 24.16
C ARG A 150 18.96 4.29 25.32
N GLU A 151 17.66 4.11 25.14
CA GLU A 151 16.78 3.47 26.13
C GLU A 151 17.17 2.01 26.32
N LEU A 152 17.41 1.29 25.21
CA LEU A 152 17.72 -0.13 25.24
C LEU A 152 19.13 -0.45 25.73
N ARG A 153 20.12 0.42 25.45
CA ARG A 153 21.56 0.18 25.63
C ARG A 153 21.96 -1.24 25.19
N PRO A 154 21.73 -1.61 23.91
CA PRO A 154 21.85 -2.99 23.48
C PRO A 154 23.27 -3.53 23.67
N GLN A 155 23.39 -4.79 24.08
CA GLN A 155 24.70 -5.45 24.16
C GLN A 155 25.18 -5.89 22.77
N TRP A 156 24.25 -6.17 21.86
CA TRP A 156 24.50 -6.61 20.49
C TRP A 156 23.66 -5.83 19.50
N VAL A 157 24.24 -5.45 18.37
CA VAL A 157 23.55 -4.74 17.29
C VAL A 157 23.82 -5.41 15.96
N PHE A 158 22.77 -5.79 15.24
CA PHE A 158 22.84 -6.33 13.88
C PHE A 158 22.05 -5.43 12.93
N ASP A 159 22.77 -4.69 12.09
CA ASP A 159 22.15 -3.81 11.09
C ASP A 159 22.23 -4.47 9.70
N LEU A 160 21.08 -4.68 9.08
CA LEU A 160 20.93 -5.51 7.87
C LEU A 160 20.96 -4.64 6.60
N HIS A 161 22.01 -4.79 5.79
CA HIS A 161 22.30 -4.07 4.54
C HIS A 161 22.57 -5.05 3.38
N GLU A 162 23.29 -4.66 2.33
CA GLU A 162 22.75 -4.30 1.01
C GLU A 162 23.85 -3.81 0.06
N GLY A 163 24.83 -4.63 -0.27
CA GLY A 163 25.86 -4.28 -1.24
C GLY A 163 25.40 -4.39 -2.70
N PHE A 164 25.86 -3.47 -3.55
CA PHE A 164 25.51 -3.46 -4.97
C PHE A 164 26.21 -4.53 -5.81
N ASP A 165 27.26 -5.17 -5.31
CA ASP A 165 28.01 -6.23 -5.98
C ASP A 165 28.72 -7.11 -4.96
N PHE A 166 29.41 -8.16 -5.41
CA PHE A 166 30.12 -9.10 -4.54
C PHE A 166 31.53 -8.59 -4.20
N HIS A 167 31.85 -8.44 -2.91
CA HIS A 167 33.13 -7.86 -2.46
C HIS A 167 34.37 -8.63 -2.96
N ILE A 168 34.30 -9.97 -3.07
CA ILE A 168 35.40 -10.77 -3.63
C ILE A 168 35.63 -10.41 -5.11
N ALA A 169 34.55 -10.27 -5.89
CA ALA A 169 34.63 -9.96 -7.32
C ALA A 169 34.93 -8.48 -7.60
N ASN A 170 34.48 -7.59 -6.72
CA ASN A 170 34.55 -6.14 -6.88
C ASN A 170 34.80 -5.47 -5.52
N LYS A 171 36.05 -5.04 -5.30
CA LYS A 171 36.48 -4.40 -4.06
C LYS A 171 35.83 -3.04 -3.78
N GLY A 172 35.18 -2.42 -4.78
CA GLY A 172 34.39 -1.20 -4.60
C GLY A 172 33.03 -1.44 -3.95
N SER A 173 32.60 -2.70 -3.79
CA SER A 173 31.37 -3.07 -3.10
C SER A 173 31.66 -3.74 -1.76
N VAL A 174 30.74 -3.62 -0.82
CA VAL A 174 30.79 -4.34 0.48
C VAL A 174 29.85 -5.56 0.51
N GLY A 175 29.16 -5.86 -0.59
CA GLY A 175 28.18 -6.95 -0.61
C GLY A 175 28.81 -8.32 -0.40
N SER A 176 28.05 -9.23 0.20
CA SER A 176 28.51 -10.54 0.68
C SER A 176 29.68 -10.36 1.66
N SER A 177 29.42 -9.62 2.74
CA SER A 177 30.38 -9.47 3.83
C SER A 177 29.71 -9.33 5.19
N VAL A 178 30.50 -9.58 6.24
CA VAL A 178 30.15 -9.23 7.62
C VAL A 178 31.13 -8.15 8.07
N ILE A 179 30.60 -6.95 8.32
CA ILE A 179 31.39 -5.79 8.75
C ILE A 179 31.30 -5.65 10.26
N TYR A 180 32.44 -5.58 10.95
CA TYR A 180 32.52 -5.47 12.40
C TYR A 180 33.83 -4.79 12.81
N LEU A 181 33.89 -4.26 14.04
CA LEU A 181 35.14 -3.75 14.60
C LEU A 181 35.90 -4.91 15.26
N ASP A 182 37.16 -5.09 14.89
CA ASP A 182 37.91 -6.28 15.26
C ASP A 182 38.16 -6.41 16.78
N SER A 183 37.74 -7.53 17.34
CA SER A 183 38.08 -8.03 18.66
C SER A 183 38.02 -9.57 18.64
N PRO A 184 38.63 -10.28 19.61
CA PRO A 184 38.54 -11.74 19.67
C PRO A 184 37.08 -12.25 19.66
N GLU A 185 36.19 -11.56 20.37
CA GLU A 185 34.77 -11.91 20.46
C GLU A 185 34.02 -11.62 19.14
N THR A 186 34.16 -10.43 18.57
CA THR A 186 33.43 -10.06 17.34
C THR A 186 33.92 -10.85 16.13
N ARG A 187 35.23 -11.15 16.06
CA ARG A 187 35.82 -12.01 15.03
C ARG A 187 35.26 -13.42 15.10
N LYS A 188 35.18 -14.02 16.29
CA LYS A 188 34.59 -15.35 16.49
C LYS A 188 33.15 -15.40 15.99
N VAL A 189 32.33 -14.42 16.39
CA VAL A 189 30.93 -14.36 15.94
C VAL A 189 30.85 -14.16 14.43
N ALA A 190 31.62 -13.24 13.85
CA ALA A 190 31.65 -13.03 12.41
C ALA A 190 32.00 -14.31 11.62
N THR A 191 32.98 -15.09 12.11
CA THR A 191 33.31 -16.40 11.51
C THR A 191 32.13 -17.35 11.58
N LEU A 192 31.43 -17.46 12.73
CA LEU A 192 30.24 -18.30 12.84
C LEU A 192 29.15 -17.90 11.84
N LEU A 193 28.94 -16.59 11.61
CA LEU A 193 27.94 -16.10 10.66
C LEU A 193 28.31 -16.47 9.22
N ILE A 194 29.58 -16.29 8.87
CA ILE A 194 30.13 -16.58 7.55
C ILE A 194 30.07 -18.09 7.27
N ASP A 195 30.43 -18.92 8.25
CA ASP A 195 30.39 -20.39 8.17
C ASP A 195 28.97 -20.94 8.06
N GLU A 196 27.97 -20.22 8.56
CA GLU A 196 26.56 -20.59 8.39
C GLU A 196 26.06 -20.32 6.97
N VAL A 197 26.43 -19.17 6.38
CA VAL A 197 25.88 -18.75 5.08
C VAL A 197 26.66 -19.31 3.88
N ASN A 198 27.99 -19.42 3.97
CA ASN A 198 28.84 -19.82 2.84
C ASN A 198 28.60 -21.23 2.28
N PRO A 199 28.20 -22.24 3.08
CA PRO A 199 27.83 -23.55 2.52
C PRO A 199 26.66 -23.49 1.54
N THR A 200 25.83 -22.45 1.62
CA THR A 200 24.70 -22.25 0.69
C THR A 200 25.09 -21.58 -0.63
N ILE A 201 26.38 -21.23 -0.81
CA ILE A 201 26.88 -20.45 -1.95
C ILE A 201 27.91 -21.30 -2.70
N THR A 202 27.55 -21.70 -3.93
CA THR A 202 28.39 -22.55 -4.78
C THR A 202 29.49 -21.77 -5.51
N GLU A 203 29.22 -20.52 -5.91
CA GLU A 203 30.19 -19.68 -6.63
C GLU A 203 31.20 -19.03 -5.66
N PRO A 204 32.50 -19.36 -5.73
CA PRO A 204 33.50 -18.84 -4.79
C PRO A 204 33.58 -17.31 -4.74
N LYS A 205 33.41 -16.63 -5.88
CA LYS A 205 33.46 -15.15 -5.94
C LYS A 205 32.23 -14.45 -5.31
N ARG A 206 31.22 -15.21 -4.87
CA ARG A 206 30.01 -14.69 -4.23
C ARG A 206 29.96 -15.00 -2.73
N LYS A 207 30.98 -15.66 -2.18
CA LYS A 207 31.02 -16.02 -0.76
C LYS A 207 31.14 -14.79 0.14
N PHE A 208 30.60 -14.91 1.33
CA PHE A 208 30.73 -13.93 2.41
C PHE A 208 32.15 -13.93 2.95
N VAL A 209 32.65 -12.74 3.26
CA VAL A 209 33.99 -12.50 3.83
C VAL A 209 33.95 -11.51 4.98
N HIS A 210 35.05 -11.47 5.74
CA HIS A 210 35.25 -10.50 6.81
C HIS A 210 35.58 -9.10 6.26
N ILE A 211 34.99 -8.06 6.84
CA ILE A 211 35.49 -6.67 6.77
C ILE A 211 35.63 -6.16 8.21
N SER A 212 36.83 -6.25 8.77
CA SER A 212 37.08 -6.01 10.21
C SER A 212 37.43 -4.55 10.56
N GLY A 213 37.36 -3.63 9.59
CA GLY A 213 37.65 -2.20 9.78
C GLY A 213 36.57 -1.43 10.55
N GLY A 214 35.45 -2.08 10.89
CA GLY A 214 34.36 -1.49 11.63
C GLY A 214 33.24 -0.90 10.76
N PRO A 215 32.02 -0.78 11.32
CA PRO A 215 30.96 0.01 10.69
C PRO A 215 31.35 1.48 10.55
N VAL A 216 30.72 2.17 9.60
CA VAL A 216 30.97 3.59 9.33
C VAL A 216 30.76 4.48 10.56
N ASN A 217 31.64 5.46 10.77
CA ASN A 217 31.69 6.32 11.97
C ASN A 217 30.32 6.90 12.41
N THR A 218 29.48 7.30 11.44
CA THR A 218 28.18 7.95 11.69
C THR A 218 26.98 7.03 11.48
N GLY A 219 27.22 5.72 11.47
CA GLY A 219 26.19 4.69 11.39
C GLY A 219 25.72 4.20 12.76
N LEU A 220 24.54 3.58 12.82
CA LEU A 220 23.92 3.13 14.07
C LEU A 220 24.81 2.16 14.84
N ALA A 221 25.30 1.11 14.16
CA ALA A 221 26.12 0.09 14.79
C ALA A 221 27.41 0.68 15.39
N ARG A 222 28.02 1.65 14.71
CA ARG A 222 29.23 2.32 15.23
C ARG A 222 28.92 3.22 16.43
N ALA A 223 27.83 3.98 16.38
CA ALA A 223 27.38 4.78 17.52
C ALA A 223 27.11 3.91 18.76
N CYS A 224 26.49 2.73 18.59
CA CYS A 224 26.25 1.79 19.69
C CYS A 224 27.54 1.17 20.25
N ILE A 225 28.51 0.85 19.39
CA ILE A 225 29.86 0.40 19.82
C ILE A 225 30.49 1.50 20.69
N ASP A 226 30.56 2.73 20.19
CA ASP A 226 31.29 3.82 20.84
C ASP A 226 30.61 4.32 22.13
N ARG A 227 29.26 4.31 22.20
CA ARG A 227 28.50 4.87 23.34
C ARG A 227 28.14 3.85 24.41
N PHE A 228 27.98 2.57 24.03
CA PHE A 228 27.50 1.53 24.95
C PHE A 228 28.46 0.35 25.10
N GLY A 229 29.54 0.26 24.31
CA GLY A 229 30.39 -0.93 24.28
C GLY A 229 29.71 -2.13 23.60
N SER A 230 28.75 -1.86 22.72
CA SER A 230 27.99 -2.89 22.00
C SER A 230 28.89 -3.72 21.09
N LYS A 231 28.52 -4.97 20.84
CA LYS A 231 29.09 -5.79 19.78
C LYS A 231 28.28 -5.56 18.52
N GLY A 232 28.77 -4.69 17.63
CA GLY A 232 28.04 -4.22 16.45
C GLY A 232 28.49 -4.86 15.14
N PHE A 233 27.53 -5.28 14.32
CA PHE A 233 27.73 -5.91 13.02
C PHE A 233 26.86 -5.24 11.95
N ILE A 234 27.42 -5.02 10.76
CA ILE A 234 26.65 -4.84 9.52
C ILE A 234 26.67 -6.16 8.76
N LEU A 235 25.50 -6.65 8.39
CA LEU A 235 25.36 -7.84 7.55
C LEU A 235 25.05 -7.39 6.13
N GLU A 236 25.96 -7.58 5.19
CA GLU A 236 25.83 -7.10 3.81
C GLU A 236 25.49 -8.25 2.88
N THR A 237 24.23 -8.40 2.49
CA THR A 237 23.87 -9.28 1.35
C THR A 237 24.16 -8.56 0.02
N THR A 238 23.98 -9.23 -1.13
CA THR A 238 24.26 -8.61 -2.44
C THR A 238 23.02 -8.63 -3.32
N PHE A 239 22.54 -7.45 -3.75
CA PHE A 239 21.35 -7.37 -4.61
C PHE A 239 21.61 -7.71 -6.09
N ASN A 240 22.86 -7.62 -6.55
CA ASN A 240 23.21 -7.90 -7.95
C ASN A 240 22.92 -9.35 -8.33
N ARG A 241 22.02 -9.54 -9.31
CA ARG A 241 21.68 -10.85 -9.90
C ARG A 241 21.29 -11.91 -8.86
N GLN A 242 20.67 -11.49 -7.75
CA GLN A 242 20.15 -12.40 -6.74
C GLN A 242 18.67 -12.08 -6.45
N PRO A 243 17.81 -13.12 -6.36
CA PRO A 243 16.42 -12.92 -5.99
C PRO A 243 16.32 -12.39 -4.55
N LEU A 244 15.22 -11.73 -4.22
CA LEU A 244 15.00 -11.15 -2.90
C LEU A 244 14.95 -12.24 -1.83
N SER A 245 14.25 -13.35 -2.06
CA SER A 245 14.18 -14.47 -1.09
C SER A 245 15.54 -15.02 -0.69
N LEU A 246 16.49 -15.14 -1.62
CA LEU A 246 17.84 -15.64 -1.32
C LEU A 246 18.55 -14.72 -0.33
N ARG A 247 18.54 -13.41 -0.60
CA ARG A 247 19.18 -12.39 0.25
C ARG A 247 18.51 -12.33 1.62
N VAL A 248 17.19 -12.38 1.66
CA VAL A 248 16.40 -12.47 2.89
C VAL A 248 16.76 -13.71 3.71
N ARG A 249 16.91 -14.86 3.05
CA ARG A 249 17.31 -16.11 3.70
C ARG A 249 18.75 -16.03 4.24
N GLN A 250 19.68 -15.40 3.53
CA GLN A 250 21.05 -15.21 4.00
C GLN A 250 21.10 -14.36 5.28
N HIS A 251 20.31 -13.28 5.37
CA HIS A 251 20.16 -12.53 6.62
C HIS A 251 19.62 -13.40 7.76
N ARG A 252 18.54 -14.17 7.50
CA ARG A 252 17.97 -15.08 8.50
C ARG A 252 18.99 -16.12 8.99
N LEU A 253 19.78 -16.73 8.11
CA LEU A 253 20.82 -17.67 8.52
C LEU A 253 21.82 -17.02 9.48
N MET A 254 22.37 -15.87 9.10
CA MET A 254 23.35 -15.16 9.92
C MET A 254 22.74 -14.73 11.27
N VAL A 255 21.55 -14.13 11.28
CA VAL A 255 20.91 -13.69 12.53
C VAL A 255 20.54 -14.88 13.41
N TYR A 256 20.02 -15.97 12.84
CA TYR A 256 19.73 -17.19 13.60
C TYR A 256 20.98 -17.73 14.26
N LYS A 257 22.10 -17.77 13.53
CA LYS A 257 23.37 -18.22 14.07
C LYS A 257 23.88 -17.35 15.22
N ALA A 258 23.77 -16.03 15.08
CA ALA A 258 24.10 -15.10 16.16
C ALA A 258 23.27 -15.36 17.41
N LEU A 259 21.93 -15.38 17.28
CA LEU A 259 21.03 -15.58 18.42
C LEU A 259 21.18 -16.97 19.03
N SER A 260 21.43 -18.00 18.22
CA SER A 260 21.67 -19.37 18.69
C SER A 260 22.98 -19.47 19.47
N HIS A 261 24.04 -18.80 19.01
CA HIS A 261 25.30 -18.70 19.77
C HIS A 261 25.12 -18.05 21.14
N LEU A 262 24.21 -17.07 21.23
CA LEU A 262 23.85 -16.41 22.49
C LEU A 262 22.83 -17.20 23.34
N GLY A 263 22.34 -18.36 22.86
CA GLY A 263 21.33 -19.18 23.51
C GLY A 263 19.95 -18.51 23.57
N MET A 264 19.65 -17.58 22.65
CA MET A 264 18.45 -16.73 22.70
C MET A 264 17.27 -17.23 21.89
N VAL A 265 17.49 -18.09 20.89
CA VAL A 265 16.45 -18.50 19.93
C VAL A 265 16.30 -20.01 19.90
N ALA A 266 15.06 -20.48 19.80
CA ALA A 266 14.70 -21.86 19.53
C ALA A 266 13.98 -22.01 18.18
N GLY A 267 13.98 -23.22 17.63
CA GLY A 267 13.39 -23.52 16.31
C GLY A 267 14.43 -23.50 15.21
N GLY A 268 14.22 -22.70 14.16
CA GLY A 268 15.14 -22.63 13.03
C GLY A 268 14.98 -21.37 12.19
N PRO A 269 15.95 -21.08 11.29
CA PRO A 269 15.90 -19.93 10.39
C PRO A 269 14.76 -20.04 9.36
N HIS A 270 14.09 -21.20 9.28
CA HIS A 270 12.99 -21.53 8.38
C HIS A 270 11.61 -21.09 8.90
N VAL A 271 11.52 -20.43 10.05
CA VAL A 271 10.29 -19.76 10.50
C VAL A 271 10.19 -18.41 9.78
N LEU A 272 9.26 -18.28 8.84
CA LEU A 272 9.02 -17.07 8.05
C LEU A 272 7.75 -16.35 8.47
N ALA A 273 6.72 -17.10 8.87
CA ALA A 273 5.42 -16.55 9.24
C ALA A 273 4.81 -17.40 10.36
N GLY A 274 4.73 -16.82 11.57
CA GLY A 274 4.04 -17.44 12.69
C GLY A 274 2.70 -16.75 12.91
N ARG A 275 1.58 -17.41 12.64
CA ARG A 275 0.23 -16.79 12.70
C ARG A 275 -0.03 -16.02 14.00
N LYS A 276 0.26 -16.63 15.16
CA LYS A 276 0.07 -15.99 16.48
C LYS A 276 0.96 -14.75 16.65
N ALA A 277 2.24 -14.85 16.26
CA ALA A 277 3.18 -13.73 16.34
C ALA A 277 2.82 -12.61 15.35
N ALA A 278 2.38 -12.96 14.14
CA ALA A 278 1.92 -12.00 13.14
C ALA A 278 0.65 -11.26 13.59
N ALA A 279 -0.29 -11.97 14.22
CA ALA A 279 -1.50 -11.39 14.79
C ALA A 279 -1.17 -10.36 15.87
N ALA A 280 -0.28 -10.73 16.80
CA ALA A 280 0.22 -9.82 17.83
C ALA A 280 0.99 -8.63 17.25
N ALA A 281 1.84 -8.85 16.24
CA ALA A 281 2.60 -7.80 15.56
C ALA A 281 1.69 -6.77 14.89
N ARG A 282 0.61 -7.23 14.27
CA ARG A 282 -0.27 -6.38 13.46
C ARG A 282 -1.48 -5.85 14.21
N GLU A 283 -1.73 -6.34 15.42
CA GLU A 283 -2.94 -6.04 16.19
C GLU A 283 -4.22 -6.41 15.42
N VAL A 284 -4.17 -7.55 14.74
CA VAL A 284 -5.27 -8.12 13.94
C VAL A 284 -5.59 -9.52 14.46
N PRO A 285 -6.86 -9.93 14.55
CA PRO A 285 -7.22 -11.30 14.92
C PRO A 285 -6.52 -12.35 14.05
N ALA A 286 -6.02 -13.42 14.67
CA ALA A 286 -5.21 -14.44 14.00
C ALA A 286 -5.96 -15.16 12.87
N ASP A 287 -7.26 -15.33 13.05
CA ASP A 287 -8.20 -15.90 12.10
C ASP A 287 -8.59 -14.92 10.99
N GLU A 288 -8.27 -13.64 11.07
CA GLU A 288 -8.45 -12.68 9.95
C GLU A 288 -7.22 -12.56 9.06
N LEU A 289 -6.05 -13.03 9.52
CA LEU A 289 -4.81 -12.98 8.75
C LEU A 289 -4.79 -13.99 7.60
N VAL A 290 -4.24 -13.57 6.47
CA VAL A 290 -3.89 -14.43 5.34
C VAL A 290 -2.37 -14.42 5.18
N LEU A 291 -1.75 -15.58 5.31
CA LEU A 291 -0.31 -15.78 5.17
C LEU A 291 0.01 -16.23 3.75
N VAL A 292 0.78 -15.42 3.01
CA VAL A 292 1.03 -15.62 1.58
C VAL A 292 2.51 -15.81 1.31
N ALA A 293 2.85 -16.92 0.66
CA ALA A 293 4.17 -17.19 0.11
C ALA A 293 4.23 -16.80 -1.37
N LEU A 294 5.13 -15.88 -1.74
CA LEU A 294 5.36 -15.46 -3.12
C LEU A 294 6.70 -15.99 -3.63
N TYR A 295 6.68 -16.84 -4.65
CA TYR A 295 7.89 -17.34 -5.28
C TYR A 295 8.59 -16.26 -6.12
N ASP A 296 9.89 -16.04 -5.91
CA ASP A 296 10.71 -15.07 -6.66
C ASP A 296 12.04 -15.66 -7.17
N GLY A 297 12.17 -16.99 -7.17
CA GLY A 297 13.40 -17.68 -7.50
C GLY A 297 13.66 -17.85 -9.00
N GLY A 298 14.52 -18.83 -9.33
CA GLY A 298 14.84 -19.20 -10.69
C GLY A 298 13.59 -19.50 -11.53
N GLY A 299 13.57 -19.02 -12.77
CA GLY A 299 12.43 -19.18 -13.68
C GLY A 299 11.39 -18.07 -13.61
N THR A 300 11.40 -17.19 -12.59
CA THR A 300 10.58 -15.96 -12.63
C THR A 300 11.17 -14.94 -13.62
N GLY A 301 10.32 -14.03 -14.13
CA GLY A 301 10.76 -12.97 -15.03
C GLY A 301 9.83 -11.75 -15.04
N GLY A 302 10.31 -10.66 -15.65
CA GLY A 302 9.59 -9.39 -15.73
C GLY A 302 9.29 -8.78 -14.35
N ASP A 303 8.22 -7.99 -14.27
CA ASP A 303 7.82 -7.26 -13.06
C ASP A 303 6.79 -8.00 -12.20
N GLY A 304 6.49 -9.27 -12.49
CA GLY A 304 5.40 -10.03 -11.84
C GLY A 304 5.51 -10.07 -10.31
N VAL A 305 6.69 -10.40 -9.78
CA VAL A 305 6.95 -10.41 -8.32
C VAL A 305 6.71 -9.02 -7.71
N ARG A 306 7.21 -7.97 -8.37
CA ARG A 306 7.08 -6.57 -7.91
C ARG A 306 5.62 -6.14 -7.89
N ASN A 307 4.87 -6.48 -8.92
CA ASN A 307 3.47 -6.12 -9.08
C ASN A 307 2.58 -6.81 -8.04
N VAL A 308 2.74 -8.13 -7.83
CA VAL A 308 2.05 -8.86 -6.75
C VAL A 308 2.41 -8.28 -5.38
N THR A 309 3.70 -8.00 -5.15
CA THR A 309 4.15 -7.37 -3.90
C THR A 309 3.45 -6.02 -3.68
N ARG A 310 3.36 -5.16 -4.70
CA ARG A 310 2.70 -3.85 -4.59
C ARG A 310 1.22 -3.96 -4.17
N GLN A 311 0.53 -5.00 -4.62
CA GLN A 311 -0.91 -5.19 -4.35
C GLN A 311 -1.18 -5.84 -2.99
N LEU A 312 -0.34 -6.80 -2.56
CA LEU A 312 -0.59 -7.57 -1.33
C LEU A 312 0.12 -7.03 -0.10
N HIS A 313 1.34 -6.55 -0.26
CA HIS A 313 2.20 -6.15 0.86
C HIS A 313 1.63 -5.00 1.73
N PRO A 314 0.93 -4.00 1.16
CA PRO A 314 0.32 -2.93 1.97
C PRO A 314 -0.94 -3.34 2.75
N LEU A 315 -1.49 -4.53 2.52
CA LEU A 315 -2.75 -4.93 3.15
C LEU A 315 -2.53 -5.38 4.60
N ASP A 316 -3.24 -4.77 5.54
CA ASP A 316 -3.08 -5.01 6.98
C ASP A 316 -3.37 -6.46 7.39
N LYS A 317 -4.26 -7.14 6.66
CA LYS A 317 -4.61 -8.54 6.90
C LYS A 317 -3.72 -9.55 6.17
N VAL A 318 -2.75 -9.10 5.37
CA VAL A 318 -1.89 -10.00 4.57
C VAL A 318 -0.43 -9.96 5.01
N VAL A 319 0.09 -11.10 5.46
CA VAL A 319 1.53 -11.29 5.66
C VAL A 319 2.12 -11.91 4.40
N LEU A 320 2.89 -11.13 3.65
CA LEU A 320 3.54 -11.57 2.43
C LEU A 320 5.01 -11.93 2.70
N CYS A 321 5.43 -13.14 2.36
CA CYS A 321 6.83 -13.56 2.41
C CYS A 321 7.31 -14.03 1.02
N ASN A 322 8.40 -13.44 0.54
CA ASN A 322 9.10 -13.98 -0.63
C ASN A 322 9.81 -15.28 -0.25
N ILE A 323 9.64 -16.32 -1.08
CA ILE A 323 10.27 -17.64 -0.89
C ILE A 323 11.03 -18.07 -2.14
N GLY A 324 12.17 -18.72 -1.94
CA GLY A 324 12.98 -19.27 -3.01
C GLY A 324 13.02 -20.80 -3.00
N PRO A 325 13.73 -21.43 -3.96
CA PRO A 325 13.89 -22.89 -3.99
C PRO A 325 14.43 -23.48 -2.69
N ALA A 326 15.41 -22.83 -2.05
CA ALA A 326 15.99 -23.29 -0.80
C ALA A 326 14.98 -23.21 0.37
N ASP A 327 14.07 -22.24 0.38
CA ASP A 327 13.00 -22.17 1.39
C ASP A 327 11.99 -23.29 1.19
N ILE A 328 11.56 -23.53 -0.06
CA ILE A 328 10.65 -24.64 -0.39
C ILE A 328 11.27 -25.98 0.00
N ALA A 329 12.53 -26.21 -0.35
CA ALA A 329 13.27 -27.42 0.03
C ALA A 329 13.37 -27.59 1.54
N SER A 330 13.45 -26.49 2.29
CA SER A 330 13.47 -26.50 3.76
C SER A 330 12.07 -26.69 4.39
N GLY A 331 11.02 -26.89 3.60
CA GLY A 331 9.68 -27.22 4.09
C GLY A 331 8.89 -26.06 4.69
N VAL A 332 9.06 -24.83 4.19
CA VAL A 332 8.39 -23.64 4.79
C VAL A 332 6.90 -23.53 4.47
N LEU A 333 6.40 -24.20 3.42
CA LEU A 333 5.05 -24.01 2.88
C LEU A 333 3.90 -24.21 3.89
N PRO A 334 3.95 -25.17 4.83
CA PRO A 334 2.86 -25.37 5.81
C PRO A 334 2.61 -24.17 6.74
N GLN A 335 3.47 -23.15 6.75
CA GLN A 335 3.26 -21.91 7.50
C GLN A 335 2.28 -20.94 6.83
N PHE A 336 1.90 -21.19 5.57
CA PHE A 336 1.15 -20.26 4.74
C PHE A 336 -0.25 -20.79 4.42
N ASP A 337 -1.15 -19.88 4.06
CA ASP A 337 -2.48 -20.21 3.52
C ASP A 337 -2.44 -20.30 1.99
N VAL A 338 -1.59 -19.50 1.35
CA VAL A 338 -1.53 -19.36 -0.11
C VAL A 338 -0.09 -19.35 -0.60
N THR A 339 0.17 -20.03 -1.71
CA THR A 339 1.39 -19.88 -2.49
C THR A 339 1.11 -19.29 -3.87
N ILE A 340 1.92 -18.31 -4.28
CA ILE A 340 1.79 -17.61 -5.56
C ILE A 340 3.06 -17.82 -6.40
N PHE A 341 2.88 -18.31 -7.62
CA PHE A 341 3.93 -18.44 -8.63
C PHE A 341 3.68 -17.44 -9.77
N PRO A 342 4.55 -16.43 -9.97
CA PRO A 342 4.34 -15.36 -10.96
C PRO A 342 4.77 -15.78 -12.38
N GLY A 343 4.72 -14.81 -13.31
CA GLY A 343 5.18 -14.97 -14.69
C GLY A 343 6.69 -15.25 -14.84
N GLY A 344 7.09 -15.71 -16.04
CA GLY A 344 8.45 -16.17 -16.34
C GLY A 344 8.46 -17.41 -17.24
N SER A 345 9.14 -18.47 -16.81
CA SER A 345 9.22 -19.78 -17.47
C SER A 345 8.76 -20.89 -16.52
N GLY A 346 7.64 -21.55 -16.84
CA GLY A 346 7.08 -22.64 -16.00
C GLY A 346 8.06 -23.80 -15.81
N SER A 347 8.72 -24.23 -16.88
CA SER A 347 9.78 -25.24 -16.82
C SER A 347 11.03 -24.74 -16.08
N GLY A 348 11.35 -23.44 -16.20
CA GLY A 348 12.40 -22.79 -15.44
C GLY A 348 12.15 -22.83 -13.93
N ILE A 349 10.91 -22.55 -13.50
CA ILE A 349 10.48 -22.63 -12.10
C ILE A 349 10.55 -24.08 -11.62
N ALA A 350 9.96 -25.02 -12.37
CA ALA A 350 9.98 -26.44 -12.04
C ALA A 350 11.40 -26.99 -11.88
N ARG A 351 12.32 -26.59 -12.76
CA ARG A 351 13.75 -26.95 -12.67
C ARG A 351 14.40 -26.35 -11.43
N ALA A 352 14.09 -25.09 -11.10
CA ALA A 352 14.68 -24.40 -9.96
C ALA A 352 14.27 -25.03 -8.62
N ILE A 353 13.00 -25.41 -8.45
CA ILE A 353 12.51 -26.06 -7.22
C ILE A 353 12.76 -27.58 -7.19
N GLY A 354 13.15 -28.17 -8.33
CA GLY A 354 13.49 -29.59 -8.44
C GLY A 354 12.30 -30.54 -8.24
N LYS A 355 12.57 -31.85 -8.22
CA LYS A 355 11.52 -32.87 -8.02
C LYS A 355 10.90 -32.77 -6.63
N GLU A 356 11.73 -32.69 -5.59
CA GLU A 356 11.27 -32.63 -4.20
C GLU A 356 10.47 -31.35 -3.90
N GLY A 357 10.94 -30.18 -4.39
CA GLY A 357 10.20 -28.95 -4.20
C GLY A 357 8.83 -28.96 -4.90
N ARG A 358 8.73 -29.60 -6.08
CA ARG A 358 7.43 -29.83 -6.73
C ARG A 358 6.50 -30.69 -5.87
N GLU A 359 6.98 -31.78 -5.28
CA GLU A 359 6.16 -32.58 -4.37
C GLU A 359 5.72 -31.81 -3.14
N ARG A 360 6.59 -30.94 -2.59
CA ARG A 360 6.22 -30.08 -1.45
C ARG A 360 5.13 -29.09 -1.81
N VAL A 361 5.16 -28.49 -3.00
CA VAL A 361 4.08 -27.62 -3.48
C VAL A 361 2.79 -28.42 -3.70
N ARG A 362 2.86 -29.63 -4.28
CA ARG A 362 1.67 -30.49 -4.41
C ARG A 362 1.09 -30.87 -3.06
N GLY A 363 1.92 -31.32 -2.12
CA GLY A 363 1.51 -31.68 -0.76
C GLY A 363 0.82 -30.52 -0.05
N PHE A 364 1.42 -29.33 -0.12
CA PHE A 364 0.82 -28.11 0.42
C PHE A 364 -0.61 -27.85 -0.09
N VAL A 365 -0.82 -27.98 -1.40
CA VAL A 365 -2.16 -27.79 -1.98
C VAL A 365 -3.11 -28.91 -1.57
N ARG A 366 -2.66 -30.18 -1.61
CA ARG A 366 -3.47 -31.33 -1.19
C ARG A 366 -3.99 -31.22 0.24
N GLU A 367 -3.14 -30.71 1.13
CA GLU A 367 -3.44 -30.49 2.56
C GLU A 367 -4.34 -29.27 2.83
N GLY A 368 -4.82 -28.57 1.79
CA GLY A 368 -5.76 -27.45 1.91
C GLY A 368 -5.19 -26.08 1.55
N GLY A 369 -3.89 -25.99 1.22
CA GLY A 369 -3.25 -24.76 0.81
C GLY A 369 -3.79 -24.22 -0.53
N GLY A 370 -3.90 -22.90 -0.64
CA GLY A 370 -4.30 -22.21 -1.87
C GLY A 370 -3.13 -22.05 -2.85
N TYR A 371 -3.37 -22.25 -4.14
CA TYR A 371 -2.38 -21.99 -5.21
C TYR A 371 -2.86 -20.92 -6.17
N ILE A 372 -1.99 -19.95 -6.48
CA ILE A 372 -2.20 -19.00 -7.58
C ILE A 372 -1.03 -19.08 -8.55
N GLY A 373 -1.31 -19.41 -9.81
CA GLY A 373 -0.32 -19.40 -10.89
C GLY A 373 -0.62 -18.31 -11.90
N ILE A 374 0.33 -17.41 -12.16
CA ILE A 374 0.18 -16.34 -13.15
C ILE A 374 1.13 -16.60 -14.31
N CYS A 375 0.61 -16.63 -15.54
CA CYS A 375 1.36 -16.92 -16.77
C CYS A 375 2.20 -18.21 -16.63
N ALA A 376 3.50 -18.10 -16.38
CA ALA A 376 4.39 -19.24 -16.09
C ALA A 376 3.96 -20.09 -14.91
N GLY A 377 3.46 -19.47 -13.83
CA GLY A 377 2.83 -20.20 -12.73
C GLY A 377 1.56 -20.94 -13.16
N GLY A 378 0.84 -20.44 -14.17
CA GLY A 378 -0.30 -21.14 -14.77
C GLY A 378 0.11 -22.35 -15.60
N TYR A 379 1.17 -22.21 -16.42
CA TYR A 379 1.82 -23.34 -17.08
C TYR A 379 2.30 -24.41 -16.08
N LEU A 380 2.83 -23.97 -14.93
CA LEU A 380 3.26 -24.85 -13.85
C LEU A 380 2.08 -25.60 -13.20
N ALA A 381 0.89 -25.01 -13.14
CA ALA A 381 -0.30 -25.65 -12.58
C ALA A 381 -0.92 -26.71 -13.50
N ALA A 382 -0.81 -26.53 -14.82
CA ALA A 382 -1.39 -27.43 -15.84
C ALA A 382 -0.89 -28.88 -15.71
N SER A 383 -1.58 -29.83 -16.34
CA SER A 383 -1.35 -31.27 -16.16
C SER A 383 -0.72 -31.99 -17.35
N ASN A 384 -0.22 -31.27 -18.36
CA ASN A 384 0.27 -31.89 -19.61
C ASN A 384 1.80 -31.89 -19.81
N TYR A 385 2.58 -31.50 -18.80
CA TYR A 385 4.05 -31.56 -18.87
C TYR A 385 4.62 -32.38 -17.70
N ASP A 386 5.64 -33.20 -17.94
CA ASP A 386 6.28 -34.00 -16.89
C ASP A 386 6.92 -33.15 -15.76
N TRP A 387 7.24 -31.90 -16.08
CA TRP A 387 7.78 -30.94 -15.13
C TRP A 387 6.69 -30.18 -14.35
N SER A 388 5.42 -30.18 -14.80
CA SER A 388 4.36 -29.41 -14.14
C SER A 388 3.91 -30.03 -12.82
N LEU A 389 3.13 -29.28 -12.05
CA LEU A 389 2.57 -29.72 -10.78
C LEU A 389 1.29 -30.54 -10.97
N GLY A 390 0.57 -30.36 -12.08
CA GLY A 390 -0.65 -31.12 -12.35
C GLY A 390 -1.73 -30.93 -11.29
N LEU A 391 -1.99 -29.67 -10.95
CA LEU A 391 -2.91 -29.21 -9.90
C LEU A 391 -4.33 -28.90 -10.41
N VAL A 392 -4.51 -28.82 -11.73
CA VAL A 392 -5.79 -28.52 -12.37
C VAL A 392 -5.96 -29.43 -13.58
N ASP A 393 -7.19 -29.91 -13.85
CA ASP A 393 -7.54 -30.70 -15.03
C ASP A 393 -7.51 -29.87 -16.33
N ALA A 394 -6.38 -29.25 -16.62
CA ALA A 394 -6.18 -28.43 -17.81
C ALA A 394 -4.87 -28.82 -18.50
N LYS A 395 -4.90 -28.87 -19.84
CA LYS A 395 -3.72 -29.02 -20.70
C LYS A 395 -3.55 -27.80 -21.57
N THR A 396 -2.31 -27.43 -21.85
CA THR A 396 -2.03 -26.36 -22.81
C THR A 396 -2.19 -26.86 -24.24
N ILE A 397 -2.81 -26.05 -25.11
CA ILE A 397 -3.10 -26.41 -26.52
C ILE A 397 -2.17 -25.74 -27.52
N THR A 398 -1.25 -24.89 -27.06
CA THR A 398 -0.30 -24.17 -27.92
C THR A 398 0.94 -24.98 -28.27
N GLY A 399 1.30 -25.99 -27.47
CA GLY A 399 2.47 -26.83 -27.71
C GLY A 399 3.75 -26.01 -27.97
N LYS A 400 4.37 -26.20 -29.15
CA LYS A 400 5.57 -25.45 -29.57
C LYS A 400 5.28 -23.98 -29.93
N HIS A 401 4.02 -23.61 -30.16
CA HIS A 401 3.56 -22.26 -30.54
C HIS A 401 3.16 -21.41 -29.32
N TRP A 402 3.83 -21.58 -28.18
CA TRP A 402 3.53 -20.86 -26.95
C TRP A 402 3.89 -19.36 -27.03
N LEU A 403 4.80 -18.97 -27.92
CA LEU A 403 5.24 -17.59 -28.18
C LEU A 403 4.19 -16.77 -28.94
N ARG A 404 2.97 -16.68 -28.41
CA ARG A 404 1.83 -16.05 -29.10
C ARG A 404 1.91 -14.53 -29.25
N GLY A 405 2.79 -13.85 -28.53
CA GLY A 405 2.95 -12.41 -28.57
C GLY A 405 2.70 -11.71 -27.22
N LYS A 406 2.82 -10.39 -27.24
CA LYS A 406 2.60 -9.52 -26.07
C LYS A 406 1.74 -8.33 -26.44
N GLY A 407 0.77 -7.98 -25.60
CA GLY A 407 -0.08 -6.83 -25.82
C GLY A 407 -1.34 -6.85 -24.97
N LYS A 408 -2.33 -6.03 -25.33
CA LYS A 408 -3.63 -6.03 -24.67
C LYS A 408 -4.57 -7.03 -25.34
N VAL A 409 -5.22 -7.84 -24.53
CA VAL A 409 -6.35 -8.68 -24.95
C VAL A 409 -7.57 -8.35 -24.13
N LYS A 410 -8.75 -8.71 -24.65
CA LYS A 410 -10.00 -8.60 -23.93
C LYS A 410 -10.36 -9.94 -23.31
N ILE A 411 -10.73 -9.91 -22.03
CA ILE A 411 -11.31 -11.04 -21.32
C ILE A 411 -12.71 -10.68 -20.83
N GLU A 412 -13.60 -11.64 -20.69
CA GLU A 412 -14.91 -11.43 -20.09
C GLU A 412 -15.10 -12.39 -18.91
N LEU A 413 -15.56 -11.87 -17.78
CA LEU A 413 -15.81 -12.68 -16.58
C LEU A 413 -17.04 -13.56 -16.79
N THR A 414 -16.95 -14.83 -16.36
CA THR A 414 -18.11 -15.72 -16.26
C THR A 414 -18.92 -15.40 -15.00
N ASP A 415 -20.09 -16.02 -14.81
CA ASP A 415 -20.87 -15.87 -13.56
C ASP A 415 -20.06 -16.25 -12.32
N ASP A 416 -19.29 -17.35 -12.40
CA ASP A 416 -18.37 -17.76 -11.34
C ASP A 416 -17.23 -16.75 -11.18
N GLY A 417 -16.68 -16.22 -12.28
CA GLY A 417 -15.68 -15.15 -12.25
C GLY A 417 -16.17 -13.88 -11.58
N ARG A 418 -17.42 -13.47 -11.83
CA ARG A 418 -18.04 -12.28 -11.23
C ARG A 418 -18.23 -12.43 -9.72
N ARG A 419 -18.50 -13.64 -9.23
CA ARG A 419 -18.53 -13.93 -7.77
C ARG A 419 -17.15 -13.76 -7.12
N VAL A 420 -16.08 -14.10 -7.84
CA VAL A 420 -14.69 -14.00 -7.32
C VAL A 420 -14.14 -12.59 -7.44
N PHE A 421 -14.22 -11.97 -8.61
CA PHE A 421 -13.53 -10.71 -8.90
C PHE A 421 -14.43 -9.48 -8.80
N GLY A 422 -15.75 -9.64 -8.78
CA GLY A 422 -16.72 -8.55 -8.78
C GLY A 422 -17.64 -8.58 -10.01
N ASP A 423 -18.82 -7.95 -9.91
CA ASP A 423 -19.85 -7.97 -10.96
C ASP A 423 -19.54 -7.01 -12.14
N PHE A 424 -18.35 -7.18 -12.74
CA PHE A 424 -17.97 -6.48 -13.97
C PHE A 424 -18.59 -7.19 -15.17
N LYS A 425 -19.42 -6.47 -15.94
CA LYS A 425 -20.09 -6.98 -17.13
C LYS A 425 -19.37 -6.55 -18.41
N GLY A 426 -19.28 -7.47 -19.37
CA GLY A 426 -18.66 -7.24 -20.65
C GLY A 426 -17.13 -7.36 -20.64
N PRO A 427 -16.48 -7.07 -21.78
CA PRO A 427 -15.05 -7.29 -21.94
C PRO A 427 -14.19 -6.28 -21.16
N LEU A 428 -13.16 -6.79 -20.48
CA LEU A 428 -12.12 -6.05 -19.77
C LEU A 428 -10.80 -6.16 -20.54
N ASP A 429 -10.09 -5.03 -20.68
CA ASP A 429 -8.73 -5.05 -21.20
C ASP A 429 -7.75 -5.59 -20.15
N VAL A 430 -6.88 -6.51 -20.56
CA VAL A 430 -5.83 -7.08 -19.72
C VAL A 430 -4.56 -7.28 -20.52
N LEU A 431 -3.41 -7.04 -19.90
CA LEU A 431 -2.12 -7.34 -20.51
C LEU A 431 -1.93 -8.84 -20.66
N PHE A 432 -1.37 -9.27 -21.78
CA PHE A 432 -1.05 -10.65 -22.10
C PHE A 432 0.39 -10.75 -22.58
N ALA A 433 1.07 -11.83 -22.17
CA ALA A 433 2.42 -12.12 -22.61
C ALA A 433 2.67 -13.64 -22.64
N ASN A 434 2.33 -14.27 -23.77
CA ASN A 434 2.55 -15.71 -24.00
C ASN A 434 1.92 -16.65 -22.96
N GLY A 435 0.87 -16.20 -22.26
CA GLY A 435 0.20 -16.98 -21.22
C GLY A 435 -0.37 -18.31 -21.73
N PRO A 436 -0.57 -19.31 -20.85
CA PRO A 436 -1.10 -20.61 -21.23
C PRO A 436 -2.50 -20.48 -21.83
N ILE A 437 -2.71 -21.08 -23.00
CA ILE A 437 -4.04 -21.29 -23.57
C ILE A 437 -4.40 -22.74 -23.32
N VAL A 438 -5.55 -23.00 -22.71
CA VAL A 438 -5.87 -24.30 -22.14
C VAL A 438 -7.17 -24.91 -22.63
N SER A 439 -7.24 -26.24 -22.57
CA SER A 439 -8.45 -27.04 -22.70
C SER A 439 -8.49 -28.11 -21.59
N PRO A 440 -9.63 -28.79 -21.36
CA PRO A 440 -9.72 -29.90 -20.42
C PRO A 440 -8.66 -30.98 -20.69
N ALA A 441 -8.01 -31.47 -19.63
CA ALA A 441 -7.06 -32.57 -19.76
C ALA A 441 -7.74 -33.95 -19.69
N GLY A 442 -8.93 -34.06 -19.07
CA GLY A 442 -9.70 -35.29 -18.99
C GLY A 442 -9.12 -36.28 -17.98
N LEU A 443 -8.63 -35.78 -16.85
CA LEU A 443 -8.01 -36.58 -15.79
C LEU A 443 -9.00 -36.91 -14.68
N ASP A 444 -9.44 -38.16 -14.60
CA ASP A 444 -10.38 -38.65 -13.57
C ASP A 444 -9.95 -38.35 -12.12
N ARG A 445 -8.64 -38.21 -11.89
CA ARG A 445 -8.06 -37.90 -10.56
C ARG A 445 -8.24 -36.44 -10.12
N LEU A 446 -8.72 -35.54 -10.99
CA LEU A 446 -8.93 -34.13 -10.70
C LEU A 446 -10.33 -33.72 -11.13
N PRO A 447 -11.06 -32.93 -10.33
CA PRO A 447 -12.31 -32.33 -10.78
C PRO A 447 -12.08 -31.38 -11.96
N ASP A 448 -13.06 -31.33 -12.87
CA ASP A 448 -13.09 -30.35 -13.95
C ASP A 448 -12.94 -28.92 -13.42
N PHE A 449 -12.15 -28.11 -14.12
CA PHE A 449 -12.01 -26.70 -13.77
C PHE A 449 -13.23 -25.89 -14.20
N LYS A 450 -13.42 -24.76 -13.51
CA LYS A 450 -14.40 -23.74 -13.87
C LYS A 450 -13.70 -22.54 -14.51
N PRO A 451 -14.08 -22.13 -15.74
CA PRO A 451 -13.61 -20.87 -16.29
C PRO A 451 -14.14 -19.70 -15.45
N LEU A 452 -13.24 -18.86 -14.94
CA LEU A 452 -13.58 -17.58 -14.30
C LEU A 452 -13.57 -16.42 -15.30
N ALA A 453 -12.78 -16.52 -16.37
CA ALA A 453 -12.80 -15.55 -17.45
C ALA A 453 -12.52 -16.24 -18.79
N ILE A 454 -13.08 -15.69 -19.88
CA ILE A 454 -12.94 -16.20 -21.24
C ILE A 454 -12.25 -15.14 -22.12
N TYR A 455 -11.32 -15.56 -22.98
CA TYR A 455 -10.72 -14.67 -23.97
C TYR A 455 -11.73 -14.25 -25.04
N ARG A 456 -11.79 -12.95 -25.33
CA ARG A 456 -12.61 -12.35 -26.40
C ARG A 456 -11.80 -11.84 -27.58
N THR A 457 -10.52 -11.57 -27.37
CA THR A 457 -9.56 -11.30 -28.45
C THR A 457 -8.33 -12.19 -28.28
N GLU A 458 -7.45 -12.20 -29.27
CA GLU A 458 -6.24 -12.99 -29.27
C GLU A 458 -5.00 -12.22 -29.73
N HIS A 459 -3.83 -12.78 -29.40
CA HIS A 459 -2.59 -12.54 -30.14
C HIS A 459 -2.18 -13.82 -30.88
N ALA A 460 -1.68 -13.68 -32.10
CA ALA A 460 -1.21 -14.77 -32.96
C ALA A 460 0.09 -14.36 -33.67
N GLU A 461 1.09 -13.96 -32.90
CA GLU A 461 2.42 -13.55 -33.39
C GLU A 461 3.39 -14.75 -33.44
N ASN A 462 4.60 -14.51 -33.96
CA ASN A 462 5.73 -15.46 -33.97
C ASN A 462 5.40 -16.85 -34.57
N GLY A 463 4.55 -16.88 -35.61
CA GLY A 463 4.16 -18.13 -36.28
C GLY A 463 3.19 -19.00 -35.46
N SER A 464 2.50 -18.42 -34.47
CA SER A 464 1.43 -19.10 -33.76
C SER A 464 0.10 -19.03 -34.54
N PRO A 465 -0.68 -20.12 -34.66
CA PRO A 465 -1.96 -20.11 -35.37
C PRO A 465 -2.99 -19.17 -34.73
N ALA A 466 -3.73 -18.42 -35.56
CA ALA A 466 -4.92 -17.67 -35.18
C ALA A 466 -6.10 -18.60 -34.86
N GLY A 467 -7.07 -18.12 -34.07
CA GLY A 467 -8.26 -18.86 -33.66
C GLY A 467 -8.09 -19.80 -32.47
N LEU A 468 -6.87 -19.97 -31.95
CA LEU A 468 -6.60 -20.88 -30.82
C LEU A 468 -6.93 -20.29 -29.45
N GLN A 469 -7.01 -18.96 -29.33
CA GLN A 469 -7.15 -18.28 -28.03
C GLN A 469 -8.57 -17.76 -27.78
N VAL A 470 -9.26 -17.20 -28.77
CA VAL A 470 -10.63 -16.68 -28.59
C VAL A 470 -11.57 -17.79 -28.13
N GLY A 471 -12.41 -17.52 -27.14
CA GLY A 471 -13.37 -18.49 -26.59
C GLY A 471 -12.77 -19.46 -25.57
N THR A 472 -11.46 -19.47 -25.38
CA THR A 472 -10.81 -20.33 -24.37
C THR A 472 -10.77 -19.66 -22.99
N PRO A 473 -10.61 -20.45 -21.90
CA PRO A 473 -10.43 -19.90 -20.56
C PRO A 473 -9.16 -19.04 -20.44
N ALA A 474 -9.33 -17.80 -19.98
CA ALA A 474 -8.24 -16.89 -19.62
C ALA A 474 -7.86 -16.99 -18.14
N ILE A 475 -8.84 -17.24 -17.28
CA ILE A 475 -8.65 -17.49 -15.85
C ILE A 475 -9.49 -18.71 -15.51
N LEU A 476 -8.93 -19.64 -14.75
CA LEU A 476 -9.61 -20.85 -14.32
C LEU A 476 -9.50 -21.04 -12.80
N ALA A 477 -10.54 -21.66 -12.24
CA ALA A 477 -10.61 -22.15 -10.87
C ALA A 477 -10.65 -23.67 -10.88
N GLY A 478 -9.73 -24.31 -10.18
CA GLY A 478 -9.69 -25.75 -9.97
C GLY A 478 -9.71 -26.11 -8.48
N LYS A 479 -9.90 -27.39 -8.21
CA LYS A 479 -9.68 -28.00 -6.89
C LYS A 479 -8.69 -29.15 -7.03
N CYS A 480 -7.83 -29.30 -6.03
CA CYS A 480 -6.90 -30.41 -5.94
C CYS A 480 -6.96 -30.94 -4.51
N GLU A 481 -7.70 -32.04 -4.32
CA GLU A 481 -8.01 -32.61 -3.00
C GLU A 481 -8.59 -31.53 -2.06
N GLY A 482 -7.90 -31.22 -0.94
CA GLY A 482 -8.35 -30.20 0.01
C GLY A 482 -8.17 -28.75 -0.48
N GLY A 483 -7.30 -28.51 -1.47
CA GLY A 483 -6.87 -27.17 -1.86
C GLY A 483 -7.63 -26.56 -3.03
N ARG A 484 -7.52 -25.24 -3.14
CA ARG A 484 -8.09 -24.43 -4.23
C ARG A 484 -6.99 -23.85 -5.11
N VAL A 485 -7.24 -23.85 -6.42
CA VAL A 485 -6.26 -23.45 -7.43
C VAL A 485 -6.87 -22.37 -8.32
N ILE A 486 -6.21 -21.23 -8.46
CA ILE A 486 -6.48 -20.28 -9.54
C ILE A 486 -5.28 -20.27 -10.49
N SER A 487 -5.54 -20.47 -11.79
CA SER A 487 -4.54 -20.26 -12.84
C SER A 487 -4.98 -19.10 -13.72
N ILE A 488 -4.13 -18.09 -13.80
CA ILE A 488 -4.34 -16.83 -14.52
C ILE A 488 -3.38 -16.83 -15.71
N SER A 489 -3.92 -16.88 -16.92
CA SER A 489 -3.09 -16.81 -18.13
C SER A 489 -2.57 -15.38 -18.43
N PRO A 490 -3.41 -14.32 -18.42
CA PRO A 490 -2.95 -12.96 -18.64
C PRO A 490 -2.34 -12.35 -17.36
N HIS A 491 -2.01 -11.06 -17.41
CA HIS A 491 -1.33 -10.31 -16.35
C HIS A 491 -2.20 -9.21 -15.73
N PRO A 492 -3.27 -9.54 -14.98
CA PRO A 492 -4.06 -8.53 -14.27
C PRO A 492 -3.23 -7.81 -13.20
N GLU A 493 -2.18 -8.44 -12.65
CA GLU A 493 -1.27 -7.80 -11.71
C GLU A 493 -0.48 -6.63 -12.34
N ALA A 494 -0.30 -6.68 -13.65
CA ALA A 494 0.39 -5.63 -14.41
C ALA A 494 -0.58 -4.66 -15.11
N THR A 495 -1.89 -4.86 -14.99
CA THR A 495 -2.90 -4.08 -15.73
C THR A 495 -3.50 -3.00 -14.84
N ARG A 496 -3.39 -1.74 -15.27
CA ARG A 496 -3.99 -0.59 -14.59
C ARG A 496 -5.50 -0.77 -14.49
N GLY A 497 -6.07 -0.55 -13.30
CA GLY A 497 -7.49 -0.70 -13.02
C GLY A 497 -7.92 -2.11 -12.63
N LEU A 498 -7.01 -3.11 -12.64
CA LEU A 498 -7.28 -4.49 -12.20
C LEU A 498 -6.50 -4.85 -10.92
N GLU A 499 -6.01 -3.87 -10.16
CA GLU A 499 -5.14 -4.06 -8.99
C GLU A 499 -5.79 -4.87 -7.85
N PHE A 500 -7.11 -5.05 -7.87
CA PHE A 500 -7.85 -5.86 -6.91
C PHE A 500 -7.92 -7.35 -7.29
N PHE A 501 -7.54 -7.75 -8.51
CA PHE A 501 -7.68 -9.15 -8.96
C PHE A 501 -6.84 -10.12 -8.11
N ILE A 502 -5.57 -9.79 -7.83
CA ILE A 502 -4.72 -10.68 -7.04
C ILE A 502 -5.18 -10.79 -5.58
N PRO A 503 -5.49 -9.69 -4.87
CA PRO A 503 -6.12 -9.78 -3.55
C PRO A 503 -7.38 -10.64 -3.52
N ARG A 504 -8.28 -10.50 -4.51
CA ARG A 504 -9.53 -11.28 -4.57
C ARG A 504 -9.29 -12.76 -4.90
N ALA A 505 -8.28 -13.06 -5.73
CA ALA A 505 -7.83 -14.43 -5.96
C ALA A 505 -7.28 -15.05 -4.67
N VAL A 506 -6.48 -14.29 -3.90
CA VAL A 506 -5.94 -14.72 -2.59
C VAL A 506 -7.05 -15.06 -1.61
N GLU A 507 -8.07 -14.23 -1.49
CA GLU A 507 -9.23 -14.51 -0.64
C GLU A 507 -9.92 -15.82 -1.03
N TRP A 508 -10.16 -16.01 -2.33
CA TRP A 508 -10.90 -17.17 -2.79
C TRP A 508 -10.15 -18.48 -2.56
N VAL A 509 -8.84 -18.51 -2.85
CA VAL A 509 -8.03 -19.72 -2.63
C VAL A 509 -7.76 -19.98 -1.15
N ALA A 510 -7.75 -18.94 -0.30
CA ALA A 510 -7.65 -19.04 1.15
C ALA A 510 -9.00 -19.30 1.85
N ASP A 511 -10.06 -19.57 1.08
CA ASP A 511 -11.44 -19.77 1.56
C ASP A 511 -11.96 -18.66 2.48
N ARG A 512 -11.69 -17.41 2.09
CA ARG A 512 -12.18 -16.21 2.79
C ARG A 512 -13.45 -15.67 2.17
N SER A 513 -14.20 -14.95 2.99
CA SER A 513 -15.36 -14.19 2.52
C SER A 513 -14.93 -13.20 1.43
N PRO A 514 -15.74 -13.04 0.37
CA PRO A 514 -15.47 -12.04 -0.64
C PRO A 514 -15.26 -10.64 -0.04
N GLN A 515 -14.24 -9.92 -0.52
CA GLN A 515 -13.92 -8.53 -0.15
C GLN A 515 -13.37 -8.33 1.27
N SER A 516 -12.97 -9.41 1.95
CA SER A 516 -12.35 -9.37 3.29
C SER A 516 -11.03 -8.58 3.41
N LEU A 517 -10.31 -8.43 2.31
CA LEU A 517 -8.99 -7.81 2.14
C LEU A 517 -9.07 -6.51 1.34
N VAL A 518 -9.87 -6.50 0.26
CA VAL A 518 -10.07 -5.31 -0.57
C VAL A 518 -11.52 -5.24 -1.06
N ALA A 519 -12.12 -4.06 -0.98
CA ALA A 519 -13.43 -3.82 -1.58
C ALA A 519 -13.34 -3.99 -3.10
N THR A 520 -14.37 -4.59 -3.71
CA THR A 520 -14.53 -4.54 -5.16
C THR A 520 -14.82 -3.08 -5.53
N PRO A 521 -14.06 -2.45 -6.44
CA PRO A 521 -14.45 -1.14 -6.95
C PRO A 521 -15.86 -1.24 -7.50
N SER A 522 -16.72 -0.27 -7.18
CA SER A 522 -17.99 -0.14 -7.91
C SER A 522 -17.65 -0.17 -9.40
N PRO A 523 -18.38 -0.94 -10.26
CA PRO A 523 -18.11 -1.01 -11.69
C PRO A 523 -18.35 0.36 -12.35
N GLY A 524 -17.42 1.28 -12.13
CA GLY A 524 -17.24 2.47 -12.91
C GLY A 524 -16.48 2.05 -14.15
N LYS A 525 -17.07 2.32 -15.32
CA LYS A 525 -16.30 2.36 -16.56
C LYS A 525 -15.04 3.20 -16.30
N GLN A 526 -13.90 2.84 -16.88
CA GLN A 526 -12.81 3.81 -17.01
C GLN A 526 -13.42 5.14 -17.45
N PRO A 527 -13.03 6.28 -16.84
CA PRO A 527 -13.57 7.56 -17.25
C PRO A 527 -13.44 7.67 -18.78
N PRO A 528 -14.48 8.14 -19.49
CA PRO A 528 -14.35 8.40 -20.92
C PRO A 528 -13.14 9.33 -21.15
N ALA A 529 -12.48 9.22 -22.31
CA ALA A 529 -11.27 10.02 -22.60
C ALA A 529 -11.50 11.54 -22.44
N GLN A 530 -12.74 11.99 -22.64
CA GLN A 530 -13.19 13.36 -22.46
C GLN A 530 -14.56 13.41 -21.79
N SER A 531 -14.85 14.53 -21.12
CA SER A 531 -16.16 14.85 -20.56
C SER A 531 -16.43 16.33 -20.73
N VAL A 532 -17.32 16.67 -21.67
CA VAL A 532 -17.67 18.05 -22.04
C VAL A 532 -19.17 18.36 -21.86
N GLU A 533 -19.94 17.43 -21.28
CA GLU A 533 -21.40 17.56 -21.11
C GLU A 533 -21.82 18.86 -20.39
N ARG A 534 -21.00 19.32 -19.43
CA ARG A 534 -21.32 20.47 -18.59
C ARG A 534 -20.80 21.78 -19.20
N LEU A 535 -20.05 21.72 -20.30
CA LEU A 535 -19.42 22.89 -20.93
C LEU A 535 -20.48 23.82 -21.54
N GLY A 536 -20.47 25.09 -21.14
CA GLY A 536 -21.43 26.09 -21.61
C GLY A 536 -22.84 26.02 -21.00
N VAL A 537 -23.14 24.98 -20.21
CA VAL A 537 -24.44 24.80 -19.53
C VAL A 537 -24.33 24.82 -18.00
N MET A 538 -23.17 24.47 -17.44
CA MET A 538 -22.92 24.65 -16.02
C MET A 538 -22.79 26.14 -15.71
N PRO A 539 -23.55 26.66 -14.72
CA PRO A 539 -23.40 28.02 -14.27
C PRO A 539 -21.98 28.27 -13.75
N ASP A 540 -21.47 29.46 -14.03
CA ASP A 540 -20.16 29.90 -13.57
C ASP A 540 -20.26 31.27 -12.89
N LEU A 541 -20.85 31.26 -11.69
CA LEU A 541 -20.92 32.46 -10.88
C LEU A 541 -19.51 32.80 -10.38
N THR A 542 -19.07 34.03 -10.59
CA THR A 542 -17.83 34.53 -10.00
C THR A 542 -18.13 35.13 -8.62
N ALA A 543 -17.21 35.00 -7.65
CA ALA A 543 -17.44 35.57 -6.33
C ALA A 543 -17.47 37.12 -6.35
N THR A 544 -16.96 37.76 -7.40
CA THR A 544 -16.96 39.22 -7.62
C THR A 544 -18.24 39.76 -8.22
N ASP A 545 -19.18 38.92 -8.63
CA ASP A 545 -20.43 39.37 -9.21
C ASP A 545 -21.23 40.18 -8.16
N SER A 546 -21.43 41.47 -8.46
CA SER A 546 -22.14 42.39 -7.56
C SER A 546 -23.62 42.05 -7.43
N GLU A 547 -24.22 41.42 -8.44
CA GLU A 547 -25.61 40.99 -8.42
C GLU A 547 -25.81 39.78 -7.50
N ALA A 548 -24.79 38.95 -7.28
CA ALA A 548 -24.85 37.86 -6.31
C ALA A 548 -25.02 38.36 -4.86
N ALA A 549 -24.66 39.62 -4.60
CA ALA A 549 -24.76 40.29 -3.29
C ALA A 549 -24.17 39.44 -2.16
N LEU A 550 -23.00 38.84 -2.39
CA LEU A 550 -22.33 38.00 -1.41
C LEU A 550 -21.70 38.85 -0.29
N PRO A 551 -21.76 38.40 0.97
CA PRO A 551 -21.11 39.09 2.08
C PRO A 551 -19.62 39.35 1.83
N PHE A 552 -19.12 40.47 2.36
CA PHE A 552 -17.74 40.95 2.19
C PHE A 552 -17.31 41.11 0.71
N GLY A 553 -18.27 41.41 -0.19
CA GLY A 553 -18.02 41.48 -1.63
C GLY A 553 -17.53 40.15 -2.22
N GLY A 554 -17.92 39.02 -1.60
CA GLY A 554 -17.58 37.67 -2.05
C GLY A 554 -16.12 37.23 -1.87
N LYS A 555 -15.24 38.08 -1.31
CA LYS A 555 -13.80 37.82 -1.14
C LYS A 555 -13.45 36.45 -0.51
N HIS A 556 -14.33 35.93 0.35
CA HIS A 556 -14.13 34.69 1.10
C HIS A 556 -14.97 33.51 0.58
N TYR A 557 -15.80 33.73 -0.44
CA TYR A 557 -16.88 32.83 -0.85
C TYR A 557 -16.51 31.81 -1.93
N GLY A 558 -15.22 31.61 -2.24
CA GLY A 558 -14.80 30.65 -3.26
C GLY A 558 -15.37 29.24 -3.06
N GLY A 559 -15.37 28.73 -1.82
CA GLY A 559 -15.97 27.41 -1.50
C GLY A 559 -17.48 27.36 -1.79
N PRO A 560 -18.29 28.22 -1.15
CA PRO A 560 -19.73 28.27 -1.40
C PRO A 560 -20.12 28.55 -2.85
N VAL A 561 -19.37 29.40 -3.57
CA VAL A 561 -19.65 29.72 -4.97
C VAL A 561 -19.31 28.54 -5.87
N ALA A 562 -18.16 27.89 -5.69
CA ALA A 562 -17.82 26.66 -6.43
C ALA A 562 -18.89 25.58 -6.22
N ALA A 563 -19.30 25.35 -4.98
CA ALA A 563 -20.40 24.43 -4.67
C ALA A 563 -21.73 24.86 -5.34
N SER A 564 -22.04 26.16 -5.36
CA SER A 564 -23.26 26.67 -5.97
C SER A 564 -23.29 26.48 -7.49
N ASN A 565 -22.16 26.58 -8.19
CA ASN A 565 -22.05 26.35 -9.64
C ASN A 565 -22.53 24.93 -9.97
N ALA A 566 -21.98 23.93 -9.26
CA ALA A 566 -22.36 22.54 -9.46
C ALA A 566 -23.81 22.25 -9.03
N LEU A 567 -24.26 22.77 -7.88
CA LEU A 567 -25.63 22.57 -7.40
C LEU A 567 -26.68 23.23 -8.31
N ALA A 568 -26.38 24.40 -8.87
CA ALA A 568 -27.27 25.09 -9.79
C ALA A 568 -27.40 24.32 -11.11
N TRP A 569 -26.30 23.75 -11.61
CA TRP A 569 -26.34 22.83 -12.74
C TRP A 569 -27.21 21.59 -12.45
N LEU A 570 -27.01 20.93 -11.31
CA LEU A 570 -27.85 19.78 -10.91
C LEU A 570 -29.34 20.17 -10.82
N ALA A 571 -29.64 21.34 -10.27
CA ALA A 571 -31.01 21.83 -10.17
C ALA A 571 -31.67 22.02 -11.55
N ARG A 572 -30.96 22.63 -12.51
CA ARG A 572 -31.55 23.01 -13.80
C ARG A 572 -31.48 21.92 -14.86
N GLU A 573 -30.32 21.29 -15.00
CA GLU A 573 -30.03 20.31 -16.03
C GLU A 573 -30.41 18.89 -15.59
N ARG A 574 -30.33 18.57 -14.30
CA ARG A 574 -30.62 17.23 -13.76
C ARG A 574 -31.94 17.12 -12.98
N LYS A 575 -32.71 18.21 -12.90
CA LYS A 575 -34.05 18.28 -12.26
C LYS A 575 -34.04 18.00 -10.76
N TYR A 576 -32.98 18.43 -10.07
CA TYR A 576 -32.96 18.46 -8.60
C TYR A 576 -33.64 19.73 -8.08
N ASP A 577 -34.92 19.91 -8.40
CA ASP A 577 -35.65 21.18 -8.29
C ASP A 577 -35.70 21.77 -6.87
N ARG A 578 -35.60 20.93 -5.82
CA ARG A 578 -35.57 21.42 -4.42
C ARG A 578 -34.31 22.22 -4.07
N LEU A 579 -33.25 22.13 -4.87
CA LEU A 579 -31.99 22.87 -4.64
C LEU A 579 -32.12 24.37 -4.92
N LEU A 580 -32.94 24.74 -5.90
CA LEU A 580 -33.18 26.14 -6.29
C LEU A 580 -34.66 26.38 -6.61
N PRO A 581 -35.27 27.47 -6.11
CA PRO A 581 -36.61 27.88 -6.51
C PRO A 581 -36.81 27.92 -8.04
N GLU A 582 -38.05 27.74 -8.49
CA GLU A 582 -38.42 27.93 -9.90
C GLU A 582 -38.11 29.36 -10.39
N GLY A 583 -37.90 29.50 -11.70
CA GLY A 583 -37.58 30.77 -12.35
C GLY A 583 -36.23 30.79 -13.07
N LYS A 584 -35.98 31.87 -13.83
CA LYS A 584 -34.73 32.06 -14.58
C LYS A 584 -33.54 32.02 -13.63
N LEU A 585 -32.53 31.21 -13.95
CA LEU A 585 -31.28 31.23 -13.21
C LEU A 585 -30.51 32.51 -13.56
N ASP A 586 -30.32 33.36 -12.57
CA ASP A 586 -29.51 34.57 -12.63
C ASP A 586 -28.54 34.64 -11.44
N SER A 587 -27.60 35.59 -11.47
CA SER A 587 -26.58 35.76 -10.43
C SER A 587 -27.19 35.99 -9.05
N ARG A 588 -28.34 36.67 -8.96
CA ARG A 588 -29.04 36.90 -7.68
C ARG A 588 -29.57 35.61 -7.08
N LEU A 589 -30.24 34.78 -7.87
CA LEU A 589 -30.81 33.52 -7.44
C LEU A 589 -29.72 32.54 -7.01
N GLN A 590 -28.67 32.40 -7.80
CA GLN A 590 -27.54 31.55 -7.45
C GLN A 590 -26.76 32.11 -6.24
N GLY A 591 -26.61 33.43 -6.17
CA GLY A 591 -26.01 34.13 -5.03
C GLY A 591 -26.73 33.86 -3.70
N ARG A 592 -28.06 33.67 -3.71
CA ARG A 592 -28.80 33.22 -2.51
C ARG A 592 -28.38 31.83 -2.03
N LEU A 593 -28.14 30.90 -2.96
CA LEU A 593 -27.66 29.55 -2.64
C LEU A 593 -26.25 29.60 -2.06
N ALA A 594 -25.33 30.31 -2.73
CA ALA A 594 -23.97 30.51 -2.23
C ALA A 594 -23.94 31.19 -0.86
N ARG A 595 -24.80 32.19 -0.62
CA ARG A 595 -24.95 32.84 0.70
C ARG A 595 -25.41 31.86 1.77
N ARG A 596 -26.43 31.03 1.47
CA ARG A 596 -26.93 30.02 2.39
C ARG A 596 -25.84 29.01 2.77
N LEU A 597 -25.11 28.50 1.78
CA LEU A 597 -23.98 27.59 2.00
C LEU A 597 -22.87 28.22 2.84
N GLY A 598 -22.54 29.50 2.60
CA GLY A 598 -21.52 30.22 3.38
C GLY A 598 -21.95 30.61 4.80
N GLY A 599 -23.24 30.51 5.12
CA GLY A 599 -23.80 30.91 6.40
C GLY A 599 -23.37 30.05 7.59
N ARG A 600 -23.63 30.57 8.79
CA ARG A 600 -23.36 29.87 10.06
C ARG A 600 -24.10 28.52 10.12
N GLY A 601 -23.39 27.49 10.54
CA GLY A 601 -23.90 26.13 10.66
C GLY A 601 -24.01 25.38 9.33
N TYR A 602 -23.46 25.91 8.24
CA TYR A 602 -23.19 25.21 6.98
C TYR A 602 -21.68 25.13 6.74
N MET A 603 -21.14 25.91 5.80
CA MET A 603 -19.71 25.99 5.53
C MET A 603 -18.98 26.97 6.46
N ASP A 604 -19.72 27.76 7.26
CA ASP A 604 -19.22 28.75 8.22
C ASP A 604 -18.31 29.85 7.62
N THR A 605 -18.37 30.04 6.30
CA THR A 605 -17.56 31.02 5.56
C THR A 605 -17.75 32.45 6.07
N GLU A 606 -18.97 32.85 6.43
CA GLU A 606 -19.27 34.18 6.98
C GLU A 606 -18.52 34.46 8.29
N THR A 607 -18.40 33.44 9.13
CA THR A 607 -17.80 33.58 10.46
C THR A 607 -16.29 33.40 10.43
N GLN A 608 -15.79 32.45 9.64
CA GLN A 608 -14.37 32.09 9.59
C GLN A 608 -13.60 32.86 8.52
N ARG A 609 -14.30 33.57 7.62
CA ARG A 609 -13.72 34.26 6.45
C ARG A 609 -12.86 33.33 5.57
N GLN A 610 -13.15 32.04 5.60
CA GLN A 610 -12.60 31.00 4.74
C GLN A 610 -13.46 29.74 4.86
N THR A 611 -13.32 28.82 3.92
CA THR A 611 -14.02 27.53 3.95
C THR A 611 -13.03 26.38 4.05
N GLY A 612 -13.02 25.69 5.18
CA GLY A 612 -12.23 24.48 5.39
C GLY A 612 -12.93 23.24 4.80
N THR A 613 -12.17 22.20 4.48
CA THR A 613 -12.70 20.97 3.84
C THR A 613 -13.80 20.30 4.65
N SER A 614 -13.60 20.13 5.96
CA SER A 614 -14.62 19.50 6.82
C SER A 614 -15.88 20.35 6.93
N ALA A 615 -15.74 21.68 6.94
CA ALA A 615 -16.89 22.59 6.95
C ALA A 615 -17.66 22.54 5.61
N ALA A 616 -16.95 22.47 4.48
CA ALA A 616 -17.57 22.28 3.17
C ALA A 616 -18.40 20.99 3.10
N LEU A 617 -17.82 19.87 3.50
CA LEU A 617 -18.49 18.55 3.50
C LEU A 617 -19.73 18.54 4.41
N ARG A 618 -19.62 19.04 5.65
CA ARG A 618 -20.75 19.12 6.58
C ARG A 618 -21.84 20.09 6.10
N GLY A 619 -21.45 21.25 5.57
CA GLY A 619 -22.38 22.24 5.05
C GLY A 619 -23.16 21.73 3.84
N LEU A 620 -22.50 21.03 2.91
CA LEU A 620 -23.15 20.36 1.79
C LEU A 620 -24.11 19.26 2.27
N GLY A 621 -23.64 18.39 3.17
CA GLY A 621 -24.47 17.32 3.76
C GLY A 621 -25.75 17.87 4.37
N LYS A 622 -25.63 18.89 5.22
CA LYS A 622 -26.78 19.55 5.85
C LYS A 622 -27.73 20.16 4.83
N LEU A 623 -27.23 20.87 3.82
CA LEU A 623 -28.08 21.45 2.79
C LEU A 623 -28.86 20.36 2.03
N LEU A 624 -28.18 19.30 1.60
CA LEU A 624 -28.82 18.22 0.83
C LEU A 624 -29.86 17.47 1.67
N GLU A 625 -29.56 17.21 2.94
CA GLU A 625 -30.49 16.61 3.91
C GLU A 625 -31.74 17.48 4.08
N GLU A 626 -31.58 18.79 4.30
CA GLU A 626 -32.72 19.73 4.42
C GLU A 626 -33.55 19.83 3.13
N LYS A 627 -32.95 19.56 1.97
CA LYS A 627 -33.65 19.48 0.68
C LYS A 627 -34.23 18.09 0.39
N GLY A 628 -34.01 17.13 1.28
CA GLY A 628 -34.52 15.78 1.16
C GLY A 628 -33.84 14.96 0.06
N TYR A 629 -32.55 15.17 -0.16
CA TYR A 629 -31.72 14.36 -1.05
C TYR A 629 -30.76 13.48 -0.26
N SER A 630 -30.71 12.21 -0.63
CA SER A 630 -29.65 11.29 -0.24
C SER A 630 -28.42 11.55 -1.10
N ALA A 631 -27.23 11.54 -0.49
CA ALA A 631 -25.99 11.79 -1.19
C ALA A 631 -24.82 11.03 -0.58
N ASP A 632 -23.99 10.48 -1.45
CA ASP A 632 -22.72 9.86 -1.10
C ASP A 632 -21.60 10.88 -1.17
N PHE A 633 -20.78 10.92 -0.12
CA PHE A 633 -19.69 11.87 0.02
C PHE A 633 -18.35 11.15 0.00
N ALA A 634 -17.42 11.68 -0.80
CA ALA A 634 -16.09 11.13 -0.93
C ALA A 634 -15.04 12.24 -1.04
N TYR A 635 -13.92 12.07 -0.35
CA TYR A 635 -12.81 13.00 -0.30
C TYR A 635 -11.47 12.28 -0.46
N GLN A 636 -10.63 12.80 -1.37
CA GLN A 636 -9.21 12.47 -1.49
C GLN A 636 -8.36 13.71 -1.32
N GLY A 637 -7.22 13.58 -0.64
CA GLY A 637 -6.29 14.68 -0.37
C GLY A 637 -5.77 14.69 1.05
N TRP A 638 -4.87 15.64 1.35
CA TRP A 638 -4.10 15.62 2.59
C TRP A 638 -4.81 16.31 3.78
N ARG A 639 -5.97 16.94 3.56
CA ARG A 639 -6.71 17.65 4.62
C ARG A 639 -7.34 16.65 5.58
N GLN A 640 -7.29 16.96 6.86
CA GLN A 640 -7.98 16.16 7.87
C GLN A 640 -9.50 16.35 7.76
N VAL A 641 -10.19 15.28 7.39
CA VAL A 641 -11.66 15.17 7.40
C VAL A 641 -12.11 13.97 8.23
N GLU A 642 -13.39 13.96 8.61
CA GLU A 642 -14.02 12.83 9.30
C GLU A 642 -13.88 11.52 8.49
N LYS A 643 -13.67 10.39 9.18
CA LYS A 643 -13.37 9.10 8.54
C LYS A 643 -14.41 8.69 7.49
N LYS A 644 -15.68 8.98 7.72
CA LYS A 644 -16.81 8.66 6.82
C LYS A 644 -16.71 9.32 5.44
N PHE A 645 -15.98 10.42 5.31
CA PHE A 645 -15.81 11.12 4.04
C PHE A 645 -14.56 10.67 3.28
N ARG A 646 -13.63 9.93 3.90
CA ARG A 646 -12.35 9.58 3.26
C ARG A 646 -12.57 8.47 2.24
N ALA A 647 -12.12 8.70 1.01
CA ALA A 647 -12.29 7.78 -0.10
C ALA A 647 -10.95 7.53 -0.80
N GLY A 648 -10.00 6.87 -0.13
CA GLY A 648 -8.72 6.49 -0.73
C GLY A 648 -7.51 7.22 -0.16
N TRP A 649 -6.56 7.55 -1.03
CA TRP A 649 -5.20 8.01 -0.71
C TRP A 649 -5.14 9.46 -0.19
N PRO A 650 -4.05 9.88 0.47
CA PRO A 650 -3.87 11.26 0.94
C PRO A 650 -3.55 12.28 -0.18
N TRP A 651 -3.66 11.89 -1.45
CA TRP A 651 -3.59 12.76 -2.63
C TRP A 651 -4.67 12.34 -3.65
N PRO A 652 -5.16 13.25 -4.50
CA PRO A 652 -6.21 12.94 -5.48
C PRO A 652 -5.73 12.01 -6.61
N ASP A 653 -6.49 10.95 -6.87
CA ASP A 653 -6.39 10.10 -8.05
C ASP A 653 -7.18 10.74 -9.21
N LEU A 654 -6.51 11.08 -10.30
CA LEU A 654 -7.15 11.75 -11.45
C LEU A 654 -8.18 10.90 -12.17
N ASP A 655 -8.03 9.57 -12.23
CA ASP A 655 -9.04 8.72 -12.87
C ASP A 655 -10.31 8.70 -12.02
N TRP A 656 -10.14 8.67 -10.70
CA TRP A 656 -11.27 8.79 -9.77
C TRP A 656 -11.95 10.14 -9.89
N VAL A 657 -11.19 11.25 -9.93
CA VAL A 657 -11.73 12.60 -10.11
C VAL A 657 -12.48 12.72 -11.45
N LYS A 658 -11.86 12.28 -12.55
CA LYS A 658 -12.46 12.30 -13.90
C LYS A 658 -13.69 11.41 -13.99
N GLY A 659 -13.63 10.19 -13.43
CA GLY A 659 -14.75 9.25 -13.41
C GLY A 659 -15.93 9.75 -12.60
N SER A 660 -15.66 10.52 -11.55
CA SER A 660 -16.69 11.10 -10.69
C SER A 660 -17.51 12.21 -11.34
N LEU A 661 -17.13 12.73 -12.51
CA LEU A 661 -17.97 13.66 -13.27
C LEU A 661 -19.14 12.99 -13.99
N GLN A 662 -19.12 11.66 -14.11
CA GLN A 662 -20.19 10.91 -14.75
C GLN A 662 -21.41 10.84 -13.83
N GLY A 663 -22.61 11.02 -14.39
CA GLY A 663 -23.87 10.92 -13.64
C GLY A 663 -24.28 12.20 -12.90
N ASP A 664 -25.03 12.05 -11.81
CA ASP A 664 -25.63 13.14 -11.03
C ASP A 664 -24.73 13.50 -9.85
N SER A 665 -23.58 14.08 -10.15
CA SER A 665 -22.53 14.37 -9.18
C SER A 665 -22.01 15.80 -9.28
N MET A 666 -21.43 16.28 -8.18
CA MET A 666 -20.55 17.46 -8.19
C MET A 666 -19.13 17.05 -7.83
N VAL A 667 -18.17 17.72 -8.46
CA VAL A 667 -16.74 17.55 -8.19
C VAL A 667 -16.14 18.93 -7.89
N LEU A 668 -15.70 19.12 -6.66
CA LEU A 668 -15.05 20.34 -6.19
C LEU A 668 -13.57 20.06 -5.95
N LEU A 669 -12.70 20.85 -6.57
CA LEU A 669 -11.27 20.71 -6.41
C LEU A 669 -10.76 21.73 -5.39
N ILE A 670 -9.83 21.29 -4.57
CA ILE A 670 -9.11 22.13 -3.61
C ILE A 670 -7.73 22.33 -4.20
N VAL A 671 -7.39 23.58 -4.49
CA VAL A 671 -6.08 23.94 -5.04
C VAL A 671 -5.28 24.72 -4.01
N GLY A 672 -3.98 24.52 -3.99
CA GLY A 672 -3.05 25.21 -3.09
C GLY A 672 -2.12 26.14 -3.86
N TRP A 673 -1.80 27.28 -3.25
CA TRP A 673 -0.78 28.21 -3.72
C TRP A 673 0.52 27.90 -3.01
N TYR A 674 1.56 27.68 -3.80
CA TYR A 674 2.87 27.25 -3.35
C TYR A 674 3.93 28.14 -3.95
N ARG A 675 4.96 28.47 -3.17
CA ARG A 675 6.23 28.97 -3.69
C ARG A 675 7.21 27.80 -3.78
N HIS A 676 7.70 27.51 -4.98
CA HIS A 676 8.68 26.44 -5.17
C HIS A 676 10.09 26.96 -4.88
N ASP A 677 10.67 26.49 -3.79
CA ASP A 677 12.08 26.65 -3.48
C ASP A 677 12.85 25.52 -4.19
N ALA A 678 13.39 25.82 -5.37
CA ALA A 678 14.10 24.86 -6.20
C ALA A 678 15.37 24.30 -5.52
N ASP A 679 16.03 25.11 -4.69
CA ASP A 679 17.24 24.69 -3.97
C ASP A 679 16.92 23.64 -2.89
N LYS A 680 15.74 23.76 -2.26
CA LYS A 680 15.25 22.85 -1.21
C LYS A 680 14.28 21.78 -1.71
N ASP A 681 14.00 21.76 -3.02
CA ASP A 681 12.96 20.92 -3.67
C ASP A 681 11.67 20.91 -2.83
N ALA A 682 11.22 22.12 -2.45
CA ALA A 682 10.17 22.32 -1.47
C ALA A 682 9.12 23.30 -1.97
N TYR A 683 7.86 22.89 -1.90
CA TYR A 683 6.70 23.70 -2.23
C TYR A 683 6.16 24.29 -0.93
N GLN A 684 6.47 25.54 -0.66
CA GLN A 684 6.01 26.27 0.51
C GLN A 684 4.58 26.80 0.26
N ARG A 685 3.61 26.17 0.89
CA ARG A 685 2.21 26.57 0.86
C ARG A 685 2.00 27.88 1.59
N SER A 686 1.15 28.73 1.02
CA SER A 686 0.80 30.05 1.55
C SER A 686 -0.70 30.36 1.46
N GLY A 687 -1.46 29.49 0.80
CA GLY A 687 -2.90 29.66 0.63
C GLY A 687 -3.52 28.57 -0.22
N GLY A 688 -4.82 28.67 -0.46
CA GLY A 688 -5.50 27.83 -1.42
C GLY A 688 -6.84 28.40 -1.81
N HIS A 689 -7.53 27.66 -2.66
CA HIS A 689 -8.78 28.07 -3.26
C HIS A 689 -9.65 26.84 -3.57
N TRP A 690 -10.94 27.07 -3.79
CA TRP A 690 -11.90 26.05 -4.20
C TRP A 690 -12.34 26.37 -5.61
N VAL A 691 -12.36 25.37 -6.48
CA VAL A 691 -12.82 25.51 -7.86
C VAL A 691 -13.77 24.38 -8.21
N THR A 692 -14.60 24.60 -9.23
CA THR A 692 -15.54 23.57 -9.72
C THR A 692 -14.94 22.90 -10.94
N LEU A 693 -14.96 21.58 -10.99
CA LEU A 693 -14.60 20.84 -12.19
C LEU A 693 -15.83 20.72 -13.10
N ALA A 694 -15.77 21.34 -14.28
CA ALA A 694 -16.83 21.30 -15.28
C ALA A 694 -16.61 20.18 -16.32
N GLY A 695 -15.36 19.76 -16.55
CA GLY A 695 -15.07 18.72 -17.53
C GLY A 695 -13.57 18.49 -17.71
N TYR A 696 -13.20 17.73 -18.73
CA TYR A 696 -11.79 17.43 -19.04
C TYR A 696 -11.64 16.84 -20.45
N GLY A 697 -10.39 16.71 -20.90
CA GLY A 697 -10.03 15.93 -22.08
C GLY A 697 -10.08 16.70 -23.40
N VAL A 698 -10.29 18.02 -23.36
CA VAL A 698 -10.27 18.89 -24.54
C VAL A 698 -9.55 20.21 -24.25
N ASP A 699 -8.92 20.78 -25.28
CA ASP A 699 -8.30 22.11 -25.25
C ASP A 699 -9.30 23.25 -25.56
N GLU A 700 -8.82 24.49 -25.55
CA GLU A 700 -9.61 25.70 -25.85
C GLU A 700 -10.26 25.69 -27.24
N LYS A 701 -9.72 24.92 -28.18
CA LYS A 701 -10.23 24.77 -29.54
C LYS A 701 -11.21 23.59 -29.66
N GLY A 702 -11.47 22.87 -28.56
CA GLY A 702 -12.29 21.67 -28.52
C GLY A 702 -11.58 20.43 -29.08
N GLN A 703 -10.26 20.45 -29.26
CA GLN A 703 -9.48 19.29 -29.68
C GLN A 703 -9.15 18.41 -28.49
N ALA A 704 -9.09 17.09 -28.69
CA ALA A 704 -8.82 16.14 -27.62
C ALA A 704 -7.43 16.37 -26.99
N ASP A 705 -7.39 16.56 -25.68
CA ASP A 705 -6.16 16.64 -24.87
C ASP A 705 -6.44 16.07 -23.46
N GLU A 706 -5.97 14.84 -23.23
CA GLU A 706 -6.19 14.12 -21.96
C GLU A 706 -5.54 14.80 -20.75
N GLY A 707 -4.61 15.74 -20.98
CA GLY A 707 -3.90 16.50 -19.98
C GLY A 707 -4.61 17.77 -19.50
N VAL A 708 -5.84 18.05 -19.98
CA VAL A 708 -6.57 19.31 -19.67
C VAL A 708 -7.79 19.05 -18.79
N LEU A 709 -7.98 19.89 -17.76
CA LEU A 709 -9.21 20.05 -16.99
C LEU A 709 -9.94 21.33 -17.40
N LEU A 710 -11.26 21.29 -17.39
CA LEU A 710 -12.13 22.43 -17.60
C LEU A 710 -12.62 22.90 -16.23
N ILE A 711 -12.18 24.07 -15.79
CA ILE A 711 -12.37 24.57 -14.42
C ILE A 711 -13.17 25.87 -14.44
N HIS A 712 -14.16 25.97 -13.55
CA HIS A 712 -14.80 27.23 -13.19
C HIS A 712 -14.17 27.74 -11.90
N ASP A 713 -13.38 28.82 -12.02
CA ASP A 713 -12.65 29.44 -10.91
C ASP A 713 -13.45 30.63 -10.35
N PRO A 714 -14.06 30.52 -9.16
CA PRO A 714 -14.86 31.60 -8.59
C PRO A 714 -14.00 32.77 -8.06
N SER A 715 -12.68 32.69 -8.17
CA SER A 715 -11.74 33.71 -7.72
C SER A 715 -11.93 35.05 -8.45
N PRO A 716 -11.81 36.19 -7.73
CA PRO A 716 -11.69 37.51 -8.35
C PRO A 716 -10.58 37.63 -9.41
N ARG A 717 -9.55 36.78 -9.33
CA ARG A 717 -8.41 36.77 -10.26
C ARG A 717 -8.77 36.20 -11.64
N ALA A 718 -9.80 35.34 -11.72
CA ALA A 718 -10.28 34.81 -13.00
C ALA A 718 -11.05 35.85 -13.82
N GLY A 719 -11.31 37.02 -13.25
CA GLY A 719 -11.96 38.15 -13.90
C GLY A 719 -13.36 38.43 -13.36
N MET A 720 -14.00 39.46 -13.90
CA MET A 720 -15.34 39.91 -13.49
C MET A 720 -16.46 39.19 -14.26
N LYS A 721 -16.11 38.44 -15.31
CA LYS A 721 -17.06 37.72 -16.16
C LYS A 721 -16.80 36.22 -16.04
N PRO A 722 -17.86 35.39 -16.11
CA PRO A 722 -17.73 33.93 -16.18
C PRO A 722 -16.79 33.48 -17.31
N ALA A 723 -15.93 32.50 -17.04
CA ALA A 723 -14.98 31.93 -17.98
C ALA A 723 -14.61 30.48 -17.60
N VAL A 724 -14.51 29.62 -18.62
CA VAL A 724 -14.00 28.26 -18.46
C VAL A 724 -12.48 28.29 -18.60
N GLU A 725 -11.79 27.87 -17.56
CA GLU A 725 -10.33 27.77 -17.55
C GLU A 725 -9.89 26.39 -18.06
N TYR A 726 -9.08 26.36 -19.11
CA TYR A 726 -8.53 25.13 -19.70
C TYR A 726 -7.17 24.86 -19.08
N VAL A 727 -7.19 24.12 -17.97
CA VAL A 727 -6.03 23.96 -17.08
C VAL A 727 -5.24 22.70 -17.40
N ARG A 728 -3.97 22.85 -17.76
CA ARG A 728 -3.06 21.72 -17.99
C ARG A 728 -2.62 21.11 -16.66
N ILE A 729 -2.63 19.78 -16.62
CA ILE A 729 -2.23 18.99 -15.45
C ILE A 729 -0.88 18.35 -15.70
N GLU A 730 0.02 18.48 -14.74
CA GLU A 730 1.35 17.88 -14.79
C GLU A 730 1.65 17.12 -13.48
N PRO A 731 2.03 15.83 -13.54
CA PRO A 731 2.42 15.11 -12.33
C PRO A 731 3.68 15.74 -11.71
N ILE A 732 3.74 15.79 -10.39
CA ILE A 732 4.95 16.22 -9.68
C ILE A 732 5.87 15.02 -9.48
N GLU A 733 7.08 15.11 -10.04
CA GLU A 733 8.05 14.02 -10.03
C GLU A 733 8.94 13.99 -8.77
N SER A 734 9.08 15.14 -8.07
CA SER A 734 9.93 15.27 -6.87
C SER A 734 9.46 16.38 -5.91
N GLY A 735 10.06 16.41 -4.72
CA GLY A 735 9.90 17.48 -3.74
C GLY A 735 8.95 17.22 -2.58
N ARG A 736 8.83 18.22 -1.69
CA ARG A 736 8.00 18.17 -0.47
C ARG A 736 7.04 19.35 -0.36
N LEU A 737 5.83 19.15 0.15
CA LEU A 737 4.92 20.24 0.53
C LEU A 737 5.26 20.73 1.95
N VAL A 738 5.29 22.04 2.17
CA VAL A 738 5.64 22.69 3.43
C VAL A 738 4.58 23.75 3.75
N GLY A 739 4.24 24.03 5.02
CA GLY A 739 3.60 25.33 5.35
C GLY A 739 2.15 25.38 5.85
N ASN A 740 1.61 24.41 6.58
CA ASN A 740 0.35 24.64 7.32
C ASN A 740 0.21 23.79 8.59
N SER A 741 -0.53 24.28 9.59
CA SER A 741 -0.87 23.58 10.85
C SER A 741 -1.78 22.36 10.65
N GLY A 742 -2.49 22.29 9.52
CA GLY A 742 -3.34 21.15 9.13
C GLY A 742 -2.70 20.11 8.22
N MET A 743 -1.43 20.27 7.83
CA MET A 743 -0.67 19.25 7.09
C MET A 743 -0.17 18.16 8.07
N PRO A 744 -0.17 16.87 7.70
CA PRO A 744 0.46 15.83 8.51
C PRO A 744 1.90 16.21 8.87
N LYS A 745 2.24 16.18 10.17
CA LYS A 745 3.61 16.48 10.61
C LYS A 745 4.54 15.45 9.99
N GLY A 746 5.67 15.90 9.45
CA GLY A 746 6.75 15.00 9.02
C GLY A 746 6.62 14.27 7.67
N ALA A 747 5.48 14.24 6.95
CA ALA A 747 5.42 13.97 5.49
C ALA A 747 4.48 14.89 4.80
N ASN A 748 5.01 15.61 3.83
CA ASN A 748 4.24 15.84 2.63
C ASN A 748 5.20 15.66 1.46
N SER A 749 5.26 14.46 0.88
CA SER A 749 5.88 14.35 -0.44
C SER A 749 4.97 15.08 -1.43
N ALA A 750 5.55 15.83 -2.36
CA ALA A 750 4.82 16.39 -3.48
C ALA A 750 4.60 15.33 -4.58
N VAL A 751 5.33 14.20 -4.54
CA VAL A 751 5.16 13.08 -5.46
C VAL A 751 3.78 12.45 -5.26
N GLY A 752 3.06 12.26 -6.37
CA GLY A 752 1.65 11.80 -6.37
C GLY A 752 0.63 12.94 -6.42
N PHE A 753 1.06 14.19 -6.26
CA PHE A 753 0.26 15.38 -6.55
C PHE A 753 0.47 15.87 -7.98
N TYR A 754 -0.38 16.80 -8.40
CA TYR A 754 -0.35 17.39 -9.73
C TYR A 754 -0.20 18.90 -9.64
N ARG A 755 0.69 19.47 -10.47
CA ARG A 755 0.70 20.89 -10.78
C ARG A 755 -0.44 21.19 -11.74
N LEU A 756 -1.07 22.33 -11.48
CA LEU A 756 -2.09 22.91 -12.35
C LEU A 756 -1.47 24.15 -12.99
N GLY A 757 -0.96 24.00 -14.21
CA GLY A 757 -0.28 25.04 -14.97
C GLY A 757 -0.97 25.27 -16.31
N GLY A 758 -0.67 26.37 -17.01
CA GLY A 758 -1.33 26.72 -18.29
C GLY A 758 -2.84 26.92 -18.14
N GLY A 759 -3.32 28.17 -18.16
CA GLY A 759 -4.74 28.51 -17.97
C GLY A 759 -5.18 28.69 -16.51
N MET A 760 -4.45 28.19 -15.52
CA MET A 760 -4.79 28.42 -14.10
C MET A 760 -4.33 29.81 -13.61
N HIS A 761 -5.23 30.59 -13.00
CA HIS A 761 -4.92 31.92 -12.42
C HIS A 761 -4.25 31.83 -11.05
N ILE A 762 -2.91 31.69 -11.06
CA ILE A 762 -2.10 31.60 -9.84
C ILE A 762 -2.08 32.94 -9.09
N ASN A 763 -2.26 32.89 -7.76
CA ASN A 763 -2.08 34.06 -6.91
C ASN A 763 -0.59 34.34 -6.69
N ALA A 764 0.01 35.20 -7.51
CA ALA A 764 1.44 35.54 -7.48
C ALA A 764 1.94 36.07 -6.12
N ASP A 765 1.10 36.79 -5.37
CA ASP A 765 1.45 37.27 -4.03
C ASP A 765 1.66 36.11 -3.04
N ARG A 766 0.95 34.99 -3.27
CA ARG A 766 0.97 33.81 -2.43
C ARG A 766 1.94 32.75 -2.95
N GLY A 767 2.08 32.56 -4.26
CA GLY A 767 2.96 31.53 -4.80
C GLY A 767 3.13 31.60 -6.31
N ASP A 768 4.03 30.77 -6.83
CA ASP A 768 4.35 30.60 -8.26
C ASP A 768 3.89 29.25 -8.81
N VAL A 769 3.46 28.32 -7.95
CA VAL A 769 2.96 27.00 -8.32
C VAL A 769 1.56 26.79 -7.74
N CYS A 770 0.65 26.27 -8.57
CA CYS A 770 -0.64 25.75 -8.14
C CYS A 770 -0.58 24.22 -8.06
N ILE A 771 -1.00 23.62 -6.94
CA ILE A 771 -1.02 22.17 -6.75
C ILE A 771 -2.44 21.73 -6.37
N LEU A 772 -2.89 20.60 -6.91
CA LEU A 772 -4.17 19.99 -6.57
C LEU A 772 -4.12 19.33 -5.17
N ASP A 773 -4.48 20.07 -4.12
CA ASP A 773 -4.44 19.65 -2.72
C ASP A 773 -5.41 18.51 -2.38
N GLY A 774 -6.57 18.49 -3.04
CA GLY A 774 -7.66 17.59 -2.72
C GLY A 774 -8.82 17.67 -3.72
N ALA A 775 -9.72 16.70 -3.65
CA ALA A 775 -10.96 16.68 -4.40
C ALA A 775 -12.10 16.15 -3.53
N VAL A 776 -13.25 16.82 -3.61
CA VAL A 776 -14.52 16.44 -2.97
C VAL A 776 -15.48 16.02 -4.07
N VAL A 777 -16.05 14.83 -3.92
CA VAL A 777 -17.10 14.30 -4.78
C VAL A 777 -18.36 14.14 -3.94
N VAL A 778 -19.47 14.63 -4.46
CA VAL A 778 -20.80 14.38 -3.89
C VAL A 778 -21.71 13.86 -4.99
N SER A 779 -22.15 12.61 -4.84
CA SER A 779 -23.04 11.93 -5.78
C SER A 779 -24.45 11.93 -5.21
N LEU A 780 -25.43 12.42 -5.95
CA LEU A 780 -26.82 12.48 -5.50
C LEU A 780 -27.60 11.28 -6.02
N GLU A 781 -28.46 10.74 -5.17
CA GLU A 781 -29.47 9.77 -5.58
C GLU A 781 -30.72 10.52 -6.00
N LYS A 782 -31.32 10.12 -7.14
CA LYS A 782 -32.62 10.67 -7.53
C LYS A 782 -33.65 10.32 -6.45
N PRO A 783 -34.47 11.28 -5.99
CA PRO A 783 -35.49 10.99 -5.01
C PRO A 783 -36.44 9.93 -5.56
N VAL A 784 -36.69 8.88 -4.77
CA VAL A 784 -37.73 7.91 -5.11
C VAL A 784 -39.05 8.67 -5.17
N PRO A 785 -39.79 8.65 -6.29
CA PRO A 785 -41.08 9.31 -6.35
C PRO A 785 -41.96 8.77 -5.22
N ALA A 786 -42.56 9.67 -4.44
CA ALA A 786 -43.49 9.28 -3.40
C ALA A 786 -44.51 8.30 -4.01
N ARG A 787 -44.66 7.12 -3.41
CA ARG A 787 -45.75 6.21 -3.77
C ARG A 787 -47.04 7.02 -3.64
N LYS A 788 -47.70 7.25 -4.78
CA LYS A 788 -49.03 7.87 -4.81
C LYS A 788 -50.02 7.02 -4.04
#